data_AF-A0A418AGV4-F1
#
_entry.id   AF-A0A418AGV4-F1
#
_cell.length_a   1.000
_cell.length_b   1.000
_cell.length_c   1.000
_cell.angle_alpha   90.00
_cell.angle_beta   90.00
_cell.angle_gamma   90.00
#
_symmetry.space_group_name_H-M   'P 1'
#
loop_
_entity.id
_entity.type
_entity.pdbx_description
1 polymer ?
#
loop_
_entity_poly.entity_id
_entity_poly.type
_entity_poly.pdbx_seq_one_letter_code
_entity_poly.pdbx_strand_id
1 'polypeptide(L)'
;IPPDVLVQFIRWSIFFKPAAETRFLAFLSGVAISAHTQRSLVMQIAKNPEVVDTQDVMGQGVAGRSYVAAILHLLTTIATTSEARDMCAESFVTVARWVDLFEQCEADADAFGFVAIKYLDDVLLQHDDCVYKMDDALHVRLFGAVRRFSLCIRRHVHALAQLDMRDDKAATVLSNDVPMIKHVLPMLVTYFPKLNAALLGHEDVDEWLAAWFVWVFCAVSRATLTDAGVESALHLCMRWLDQLWKPTSDSSSLEQLFDEGCRRSARPFIGLSGIAEPFVMDFDKPFVELVNDVHAYRLYCASNNPTSAASSPAPPDAVVMPIVPLEDKLPPLHVDVVRKQSWLPSWGRAKKKRHTSAVVPSNGKSSKSSPRAFNMPSFGAYSSDDSSIVADFVQYVRDHRQTKSAIRNELSAMMQSIVCLEMLKHARFVKMSVVLLDVFTRTILSIEHDRKRRQMQLQLDHVGLTAVLVDLISHTDDVQVFDRCVWLGIAMLDGMNARVQERFHALLTQHAACLGKFKLHLDMLTHTDGTRKPRPVVCFSPKTTTTRTDEPATKYQSAARQFRFLQLLCEGHYGANQQCMLGDYPGGGPCPEAQVCVANYKLISAVNELLWRDTNDLTVTAVDLVRQLKASVVVMLLSLVERRVDHEIHRRLVQELNLEAIKANLIVVHDYFAATYHGQYDGNVACSRDAFLTMGFNLYILMQHLVEFEPSLLSTLVPADDVAYRTAYAFFDDRCARVEIVWPTTRDPAARPIGGDLVSIYFPLHPICVCLTDRAKRRLLDDVSRDANRLDDFYDKTHVAMLEMHHQCTLRGHAWMALLTQHLSQLKLAAFVWSVFLNGLIVVYNELDSRTPFAVQVVGYVHVALCAAIVAGHCINDVPLLLVAHRHNDHRTLRFDSSVEDTLDDVEAKVRAVSDDRLLPRRRGWFVLSVVLWDAKTMYHVSLLALAVGGAVLDMPLLFAFHVLDIVNQSTELRYISKAIVHPGKSLAHILILYMLSAYVFGFVGATYFSAYFEKDGHNGCTTLWACFLTSVDEGFKNNGGIGGYLVPSRRDAGDRLAYPRFVYDMLYYVGLVVILTNVAFGLIIDTFATLRTQHKEKQDDLKDRCFICSIDCYTFNRMTKGFEHHTRYEHN
;
A
#
# COMPACT_ATOMS: atom_id res chain seq x y z
N ILE A 1 -23.88 21.52 -54.25
CA ILE A 1 -24.16 22.86 -53.68
C ILE A 1 -23.37 23.89 -54.49
N PRO A 2 -23.92 25.09 -54.78
CA PRO A 2 -23.19 26.17 -55.47
C PRO A 2 -21.97 26.64 -54.65
N PRO A 3 -20.85 27.05 -55.29
CA PRO A 3 -19.63 27.42 -54.57
C PRO A 3 -19.85 28.61 -53.62
N ASP A 4 -20.71 29.55 -53.97
CA ASP A 4 -21.00 30.75 -53.18
C ASP A 4 -21.75 30.42 -51.88
N VAL A 5 -22.59 29.38 -51.90
CA VAL A 5 -23.25 28.85 -50.69
C VAL A 5 -22.24 28.16 -49.77
N LEU A 6 -21.27 27.42 -50.34
CA LEU A 6 -20.17 26.83 -49.55
C LEU A 6 -19.31 27.92 -48.90
N VAL A 7 -18.99 28.99 -49.63
CA VAL A 7 -18.29 30.18 -49.10
C VAL A 7 -19.08 30.86 -47.98
N GLN A 8 -20.41 30.97 -48.12
CA GLN A 8 -21.23 31.63 -47.09
C GLN A 8 -21.28 30.83 -45.78
N PHE A 9 -21.37 29.48 -45.84
CA PHE A 9 -21.27 28.64 -44.64
C PHE A 9 -19.85 28.60 -44.04
N ILE A 10 -18.80 28.69 -44.88
CA ILE A 10 -17.41 28.91 -44.43
C ILE A 10 -17.29 30.22 -43.64
N ARG A 11 -17.87 31.31 -44.14
CA ARG A 11 -17.87 32.62 -43.48
C ARG A 11 -18.71 32.65 -42.20
N TRP A 12 -19.86 31.98 -42.18
CA TRP A 12 -20.64 31.81 -40.94
C TRP A 12 -19.91 30.96 -39.90
N SER A 13 -19.11 29.96 -40.34
CA SER A 13 -18.26 29.19 -39.42
C SER A 13 -17.22 30.10 -38.74
N ILE A 14 -16.51 30.95 -39.51
CA ILE A 14 -15.61 31.97 -38.94
C ILE A 14 -16.35 32.94 -38.01
N PHE A 15 -17.54 33.43 -38.41
CA PHE A 15 -18.27 34.44 -37.63
C PHE A 15 -18.75 33.92 -36.27
N PHE A 16 -19.16 32.65 -36.17
CA PHE A 16 -19.59 32.03 -34.92
C PHE A 16 -18.49 31.23 -34.18
N LYS A 17 -17.27 31.19 -34.74
CA LYS A 17 -16.06 30.60 -34.15
C LYS A 17 -15.77 31.06 -32.71
N PRO A 18 -15.93 32.35 -32.30
CA PRO A 18 -15.68 32.78 -30.92
C PRO A 18 -16.73 32.32 -29.90
N ALA A 19 -17.76 31.60 -30.33
CA ALA A 19 -18.73 30.91 -29.48
C ALA A 19 -18.65 29.37 -29.63
N ALA A 20 -17.61 28.86 -30.29
CA ALA A 20 -17.33 27.44 -30.54
C ALA A 20 -18.47 26.65 -31.20
N GLU A 21 -19.29 27.32 -32.02
CA GLU A 21 -20.54 26.78 -32.58
C GLU A 21 -20.29 25.78 -33.74
N THR A 22 -20.50 24.49 -33.50
CA THR A 22 -20.04 23.41 -34.39
C THR A 22 -20.96 23.09 -35.57
N ARG A 23 -22.25 23.46 -35.49
CA ARG A 23 -23.30 23.02 -36.42
C ARG A 23 -23.04 23.30 -37.90
N PHE A 24 -22.33 24.39 -38.20
CA PHE A 24 -22.03 24.82 -39.57
C PHE A 24 -20.92 23.97 -40.21
N LEU A 25 -19.91 23.57 -39.44
CA LEU A 25 -18.85 22.65 -39.87
C LEU A 25 -19.40 21.24 -40.11
N ALA A 26 -20.31 20.77 -39.24
CA ALA A 26 -21.00 19.50 -39.42
C ALA A 26 -21.83 19.47 -40.72
N PHE A 27 -22.57 20.55 -41.03
CA PHE A 27 -23.30 20.69 -42.31
C PHE A 27 -22.37 20.65 -43.52
N LEU A 28 -21.24 21.38 -43.48
CA LEU A 28 -20.25 21.37 -44.56
C LEU A 28 -19.68 19.95 -44.78
N SER A 29 -19.40 19.21 -43.71
CA SER A 29 -18.93 17.82 -43.79
C SER A 29 -20.00 16.87 -44.36
N GLY A 30 -21.26 17.06 -43.99
CA GLY A 30 -22.37 16.23 -44.48
C GLY A 30 -22.63 16.32 -45.98
N VAL A 31 -22.19 17.40 -46.65
CA VAL A 31 -22.35 17.58 -48.12
C VAL A 31 -21.02 17.46 -48.90
N ALA A 32 -19.95 17.07 -48.20
CA ALA A 32 -18.66 16.72 -48.80
C ALA A 32 -18.65 15.32 -49.47
N ILE A 33 -19.78 14.87 -50.04
CA ILE A 33 -19.95 13.51 -50.61
C ILE A 33 -19.42 13.40 -52.05
N SER A 34 -19.46 14.49 -52.84
CA SER A 34 -19.09 14.45 -54.26
C SER A 34 -17.69 15.00 -54.53
N ALA A 35 -16.91 14.33 -55.37
CA ALA A 35 -15.55 14.76 -55.75
C ALA A 35 -15.45 16.17 -56.39
N HIS A 36 -16.58 16.77 -56.78
CA HIS A 36 -16.66 18.17 -57.23
C HIS A 36 -16.87 19.13 -56.05
N THR A 37 -17.80 18.84 -55.13
CA THR A 37 -17.97 19.65 -53.90
C THR A 37 -16.77 19.55 -52.97
N GLN A 38 -16.12 18.38 -52.86
CA GLN A 38 -14.89 18.17 -52.08
C GLN A 38 -13.77 19.10 -52.56
N ARG A 39 -13.45 19.11 -53.86
CA ARG A 39 -12.45 20.02 -54.45
C ARG A 39 -12.83 21.50 -54.32
N SER A 40 -14.12 21.83 -54.43
CA SER A 40 -14.59 23.19 -54.22
C SER A 40 -14.42 23.63 -52.77
N LEU A 41 -14.67 22.76 -51.78
CA LEU A 41 -14.42 23.01 -50.36
C LEU A 41 -12.94 23.23 -50.08
N VAL A 42 -12.06 22.33 -50.54
CA VAL A 42 -10.60 22.48 -50.42
C VAL A 42 -10.14 23.86 -50.91
N MET A 43 -10.55 24.28 -52.12
CA MET A 43 -10.13 25.58 -52.66
C MET A 43 -10.79 26.81 -52.02
N GLN A 44 -11.91 26.67 -51.30
CA GLN A 44 -12.52 27.78 -50.55
C GLN A 44 -12.00 27.85 -49.11
N ILE A 45 -11.64 26.72 -48.49
CA ILE A 45 -10.91 26.68 -47.22
C ILE A 45 -9.52 27.31 -47.38
N ALA A 46 -8.79 26.97 -48.45
CA ALA A 46 -7.50 27.60 -48.79
C ALA A 46 -7.56 29.14 -48.91
N LYS A 47 -8.72 29.69 -49.27
CA LYS A 47 -8.94 31.14 -49.42
C LYS A 47 -9.45 31.83 -48.15
N ASN A 48 -9.87 31.07 -47.14
CA ASN A 48 -10.40 31.57 -45.88
C ASN A 48 -9.77 30.73 -44.73
N PRO A 49 -8.44 30.76 -44.55
CA PRO A 49 -7.74 29.89 -43.59
C PRO A 49 -8.17 30.11 -42.13
N GLU A 50 -8.77 31.25 -41.82
CA GLU A 50 -9.37 31.61 -40.53
C GLU A 50 -10.44 30.61 -40.02
N VAL A 51 -11.01 29.75 -40.89
CA VAL A 51 -11.88 28.62 -40.47
C VAL A 51 -11.08 27.56 -39.70
N VAL A 52 -9.86 27.30 -40.16
CA VAL A 52 -8.99 26.18 -39.74
C VAL A 52 -8.06 26.58 -38.61
N ASP A 53 -7.71 27.87 -38.51
CA ASP A 53 -6.89 28.36 -37.40
C ASP A 53 -7.70 28.41 -36.09
N THR A 54 -7.72 27.33 -35.32
CA THR A 54 -8.57 27.20 -34.13
C THR A 54 -8.04 27.89 -32.87
N GLN A 55 -6.89 28.59 -32.91
CA GLN A 55 -6.22 29.12 -31.71
C GLN A 55 -7.13 29.98 -30.82
N ASP A 56 -7.96 30.84 -31.42
CA ASP A 56 -8.92 31.72 -30.73
C ASP A 56 -9.92 30.99 -29.80
N VAL A 57 -10.17 29.70 -30.06
CA VAL A 57 -11.28 28.93 -29.47
C VAL A 57 -10.81 27.94 -28.40
N MET A 58 -9.51 27.60 -28.38
CA MET A 58 -8.95 26.56 -27.50
C MET A 58 -9.15 26.86 -26.01
N GLY A 59 -9.28 28.14 -25.63
CA GLY A 59 -9.51 28.59 -24.25
C GLY A 59 -10.94 28.37 -23.71
N GLN A 60 -11.89 27.87 -24.52
CA GLN A 60 -13.31 27.76 -24.14
C GLN A 60 -13.74 26.37 -23.64
N GLY A 61 -12.79 25.51 -23.26
CA GLY A 61 -13.06 24.18 -22.70
C GLY A 61 -13.78 23.24 -23.68
N VAL A 62 -14.77 22.50 -23.19
CA VAL A 62 -15.46 21.41 -23.94
C VAL A 62 -16.06 21.87 -25.27
N ALA A 63 -16.59 23.10 -25.32
CA ALA A 63 -17.14 23.67 -26.56
C ALA A 63 -16.03 23.87 -27.60
N GLY A 64 -14.87 24.40 -27.20
CA GLY A 64 -13.69 24.53 -28.05
C GLY A 64 -13.24 23.19 -28.64
N ARG A 65 -13.08 22.14 -27.81
CA ARG A 65 -12.73 20.78 -28.26
C ARG A 65 -13.69 20.26 -29.35
N SER A 66 -14.99 20.54 -29.18
CA SER A 66 -16.04 20.13 -30.10
C SER A 66 -15.95 20.84 -31.46
N TYR A 67 -15.49 22.10 -31.49
CA TYR A 67 -15.27 22.84 -32.75
C TYR A 67 -14.05 22.30 -33.52
N VAL A 68 -12.96 21.95 -32.82
CA VAL A 68 -11.79 21.31 -33.46
C VAL A 68 -12.14 19.94 -34.04
N ALA A 69 -13.00 19.17 -33.38
CA ALA A 69 -13.52 17.90 -33.91
C ALA A 69 -14.23 18.10 -35.28
N ALA A 70 -15.14 19.08 -35.35
CA ALA A 70 -15.96 19.28 -36.54
C ALA A 70 -15.13 19.72 -37.77
N ILE A 71 -14.05 20.48 -37.60
CA ILE A 71 -13.15 20.85 -38.71
C ILE A 71 -12.28 19.67 -39.17
N LEU A 72 -11.75 18.84 -38.26
CA LEU A 72 -11.00 17.64 -38.65
C LEU A 72 -11.88 16.63 -39.41
N HIS A 73 -13.16 16.46 -39.02
CA HIS A 73 -14.08 15.61 -39.77
C HIS A 73 -14.34 16.14 -41.19
N LEU A 74 -14.54 17.45 -41.34
CA LEU A 74 -14.71 18.10 -42.64
C LEU A 74 -13.47 17.89 -43.53
N LEU A 75 -12.27 18.13 -42.99
CA LEU A 75 -11.01 17.96 -43.74
C LEU A 75 -10.78 16.49 -44.15
N THR A 76 -11.11 15.52 -43.29
CA THR A 76 -11.10 14.09 -43.64
C THR A 76 -12.03 13.79 -44.82
N THR A 77 -13.25 14.34 -44.78
CA THR A 77 -14.30 14.03 -45.76
C THR A 77 -14.04 14.62 -47.15
N ILE A 78 -13.21 15.67 -47.27
CA ILE A 78 -12.85 16.30 -48.55
C ILE A 78 -11.56 15.76 -49.18
N ALA A 79 -10.71 15.09 -48.41
CA ALA A 79 -9.37 14.66 -48.81
C ALA A 79 -9.33 13.31 -49.58
N THR A 80 -10.20 13.14 -50.57
CA THR A 80 -10.35 11.84 -51.26
C THR A 80 -9.28 11.53 -52.32
N THR A 81 -8.85 12.55 -53.08
CA THR A 81 -7.80 12.45 -54.11
C THR A 81 -6.45 12.90 -53.55
N SER A 82 -5.33 12.31 -53.98
CA SER A 82 -3.97 12.68 -53.51
C SER A 82 -3.75 14.19 -53.46
N GLU A 83 -3.85 14.89 -54.59
CA GLU A 83 -3.73 16.35 -54.72
C GLU A 83 -4.57 17.18 -53.70
N ALA A 84 -5.63 16.58 -53.12
CA ALA A 84 -6.43 17.16 -52.03
C ALA A 84 -6.01 16.71 -50.62
N ARG A 85 -5.48 15.50 -50.44
CA ARG A 85 -4.76 15.09 -49.21
C ARG A 85 -3.49 15.89 -49.03
N ASP A 86 -2.68 15.99 -50.08
CA ASP A 86 -1.41 16.72 -50.11
C ASP A 86 -1.65 18.18 -49.67
N MET A 87 -2.65 18.87 -50.24
CA MET A 87 -3.07 20.20 -49.78
C MET A 87 -3.54 20.22 -48.32
N CYS A 88 -4.28 19.22 -47.85
CA CYS A 88 -4.72 19.14 -46.46
C CYS A 88 -3.54 18.95 -45.48
N ALA A 89 -2.61 18.06 -45.83
CA ALA A 89 -1.46 17.61 -45.06
C ALA A 89 -0.26 18.57 -45.09
N GLU A 90 -0.12 19.42 -46.12
CA GLU A 90 0.94 20.42 -46.23
C GLU A 90 0.45 21.86 -45.96
N SER A 91 -0.82 22.19 -46.26
CA SER A 91 -1.29 23.60 -46.26
C SER A 91 -2.40 23.95 -45.26
N PHE A 92 -3.17 22.99 -44.72
CA PHE A 92 -4.29 23.30 -43.81
C PHE A 92 -4.02 22.86 -42.37
N VAL A 93 -3.89 21.55 -42.15
CA VAL A 93 -3.57 20.97 -40.85
C VAL A 93 -2.45 19.96 -41.08
N THR A 94 -1.22 20.49 -41.09
CA THR A 94 -0.01 19.68 -41.16
C THR A 94 0.08 18.73 -39.98
N VAL A 95 0.87 17.66 -40.09
CA VAL A 95 1.02 16.70 -38.98
C VAL A 95 1.41 17.39 -37.67
N ALA A 96 2.36 18.32 -37.71
CA ALA A 96 2.72 19.16 -36.57
C ALA A 96 1.50 19.88 -35.97
N ARG A 97 0.69 20.54 -36.80
CA ARG A 97 -0.50 21.27 -36.35
C ARG A 97 -1.65 20.35 -35.92
N TRP A 98 -1.77 19.14 -36.48
CA TRP A 98 -2.71 18.12 -36.02
C TRP A 98 -2.34 17.65 -34.61
N VAL A 99 -1.05 17.37 -34.38
CA VAL A 99 -0.53 16.96 -33.06
C VAL A 99 -0.71 18.06 -32.03
N ASP A 100 -0.30 19.29 -32.36
CA ASP A 100 -0.45 20.44 -31.45
C ASP A 100 -1.92 20.66 -31.03
N LEU A 101 -2.89 20.35 -31.90
CA LEU A 101 -4.32 20.42 -31.61
C LEU A 101 -4.84 19.22 -30.81
N PHE A 102 -4.33 18.01 -31.06
CA PHE A 102 -4.68 16.82 -30.28
C PHE A 102 -4.14 16.92 -28.85
N GLU A 103 -2.93 17.45 -28.66
CA GLU A 103 -2.30 17.64 -27.35
C GLU A 103 -3.04 18.64 -26.44
N GLN A 104 -3.61 19.70 -27.00
CA GLN A 104 -4.23 20.79 -26.25
C GLN A 104 -5.67 20.48 -25.78
N CYS A 105 -6.32 19.49 -26.36
CA CYS A 105 -7.68 19.08 -26.03
C CYS A 105 -7.67 17.84 -25.14
N GLU A 106 -7.62 18.01 -23.80
CA GLU A 106 -7.54 16.89 -22.85
C GLU A 106 -8.53 15.76 -23.16
N ALA A 107 -7.98 14.55 -23.31
CA ALA A 107 -8.65 13.38 -23.88
C ALA A 107 -9.37 12.54 -22.81
N ASP A 108 -10.49 13.05 -22.31
CA ASP A 108 -11.62 12.17 -21.96
C ASP A 108 -12.28 11.63 -23.23
N ALA A 109 -13.18 10.64 -23.09
CA ALA A 109 -13.76 9.86 -24.19
C ALA A 109 -14.81 10.59 -25.06
N ASP A 110 -14.55 11.86 -25.39
CA ASP A 110 -15.35 12.69 -26.30
C ASP A 110 -15.13 12.28 -27.77
N ALA A 111 -16.09 12.62 -28.64
CA ALA A 111 -16.06 12.33 -30.07
C ALA A 111 -14.87 12.95 -30.85
N PHE A 112 -14.11 13.87 -30.23
CA PHE A 112 -12.94 14.53 -30.83
C PHE A 112 -11.83 13.53 -31.25
N GLY A 113 -11.42 12.62 -30.35
CA GLY A 113 -10.26 11.76 -30.59
C GLY A 113 -10.45 10.77 -31.74
N PHE A 114 -11.64 10.14 -31.82
CA PHE A 114 -12.03 9.24 -32.93
C PHE A 114 -11.90 9.92 -34.29
N VAL A 115 -12.42 11.14 -34.40
CA VAL A 115 -12.41 11.94 -35.63
C VAL A 115 -10.99 12.35 -36.01
N ALA A 116 -10.20 12.78 -35.04
CA ALA A 116 -8.83 13.20 -35.28
C ALA A 116 -7.95 12.01 -35.75
N ILE A 117 -8.03 10.84 -35.10
CA ILE A 117 -7.26 9.64 -35.51
C ILE A 117 -7.63 9.22 -36.95
N LYS A 118 -8.89 9.35 -37.33
CA LYS A 118 -9.31 9.05 -38.70
C LYS A 118 -8.68 9.99 -39.74
N TYR A 119 -8.51 11.27 -39.43
CA TYR A 119 -7.79 12.20 -40.30
C TYR A 119 -6.31 11.80 -40.48
N LEU A 120 -5.68 11.31 -39.41
CA LEU A 120 -4.32 10.80 -39.46
C LEU A 120 -4.20 9.59 -40.41
N ASP A 121 -5.09 8.61 -40.29
CA ASP A 121 -5.13 7.39 -41.12
C ASP A 121 -5.48 7.66 -42.59
N ASP A 122 -6.63 8.32 -42.86
CA ASP A 122 -7.16 8.51 -44.22
C ASP A 122 -6.40 9.58 -45.04
N VAL A 123 -5.75 10.56 -44.37
CA VAL A 123 -5.21 11.77 -45.04
C VAL A 123 -3.70 11.91 -44.89
N LEU A 124 -3.19 11.89 -43.66
CA LEU A 124 -1.80 12.27 -43.37
C LEU A 124 -0.83 11.10 -43.65
N LEU A 125 -1.11 9.89 -43.20
CA LEU A 125 -0.23 8.72 -43.39
C LEU A 125 -0.29 8.09 -44.79
N GLN A 126 -1.29 8.48 -45.60
CA GLN A 126 -1.41 8.12 -47.02
C GLN A 126 -0.63 9.06 -47.96
N HIS A 127 0.10 10.02 -47.42
CA HIS A 127 1.03 10.87 -48.15
C HIS A 127 2.43 10.26 -48.03
N ASP A 128 2.97 9.70 -49.12
CA ASP A 128 4.11 8.76 -49.08
C ASP A 128 5.36 9.30 -48.34
N ASP A 129 5.65 10.59 -48.53
CA ASP A 129 6.78 11.29 -47.91
C ASP A 129 6.55 11.69 -46.44
N CYS A 130 5.31 11.57 -45.93
CA CYS A 130 4.91 12.16 -44.64
C CYS A 130 5.65 11.57 -43.45
N VAL A 131 5.77 10.23 -43.43
CA VAL A 131 6.57 9.45 -42.47
C VAL A 131 8.05 9.82 -42.61
N TYR A 132 8.62 9.64 -43.80
CA TYR A 132 10.07 9.79 -44.02
C TYR A 132 10.59 11.24 -43.95
N LYS A 133 9.71 12.24 -43.87
CA LYS A 133 10.05 13.66 -43.62
C LYS A 133 9.67 14.14 -42.21
N MET A 134 9.00 13.33 -41.38
CA MET A 134 8.92 13.63 -39.95
C MET A 134 10.32 13.46 -39.35
N ASP A 135 10.80 14.49 -38.67
CA ASP A 135 11.94 14.35 -37.78
C ASP A 135 11.58 13.42 -36.62
N ASP A 136 12.57 12.71 -36.06
CA ASP A 136 12.33 11.73 -35.00
C ASP A 136 11.52 12.31 -33.82
N ALA A 137 11.68 13.61 -33.54
CA ALA A 137 10.84 14.29 -32.56
C ALA A 137 9.37 14.35 -33.01
N LEU A 138 9.01 14.88 -34.19
CA LEU A 138 7.61 14.89 -34.64
C LEU A 138 7.03 13.48 -34.83
N HIS A 139 7.85 12.50 -35.23
CA HIS A 139 7.43 11.10 -35.34
C HIS A 139 6.98 10.53 -33.98
N VAL A 140 7.74 10.86 -32.94
CA VAL A 140 7.42 10.56 -31.54
C VAL A 140 6.22 11.36 -31.06
N ARG A 141 6.14 12.65 -31.37
CA ARG A 141 5.00 13.52 -31.01
C ARG A 141 3.68 13.09 -31.67
N LEU A 142 3.75 12.56 -32.89
CA LEU A 142 2.59 12.03 -33.60
C LEU A 142 1.98 10.84 -32.86
N PHE A 143 2.83 9.88 -32.54
CA PHE A 143 2.44 8.74 -31.73
C PHE A 143 2.07 9.18 -30.29
N GLY A 144 2.66 10.28 -29.82
CA GLY A 144 2.30 11.16 -28.70
C GLY A 144 0.82 11.31 -28.43
N ALA A 145 0.13 11.82 -29.43
CA ALA A 145 -1.31 12.01 -29.45
C ALA A 145 -2.06 10.67 -29.44
N VAL A 146 -1.68 9.74 -30.32
CA VAL A 146 -2.33 8.43 -30.50
C VAL A 146 -2.36 7.61 -29.19
N ARG A 147 -1.24 7.57 -28.44
CA ARG A 147 -1.16 6.97 -27.09
C ARG A 147 -2.31 7.44 -26.20
N ARG A 148 -2.50 8.76 -26.07
CA ARG A 148 -3.30 9.36 -24.99
C ARG A 148 -4.79 9.04 -25.10
N PHE A 149 -5.24 8.67 -26.29
CA PHE A 149 -6.60 8.20 -26.55
C PHE A 149 -6.95 6.86 -25.86
N SER A 150 -5.95 6.11 -25.38
CA SER A 150 -6.12 4.78 -24.77
C SER A 150 -6.96 4.72 -23.49
N LEU A 151 -7.06 5.81 -22.72
CA LEU A 151 -7.91 5.88 -21.52
C LEU A 151 -9.41 5.61 -21.83
N CYS A 152 -9.83 5.84 -23.07
CA CYS A 152 -11.15 5.49 -23.57
C CYS A 152 -11.39 3.97 -23.57
N ILE A 153 -10.38 3.18 -23.91
CA ILE A 153 -10.47 1.71 -24.03
C ILE A 153 -10.77 1.09 -22.67
N ARG A 154 -10.11 1.54 -21.60
CA ARG A 154 -10.36 1.03 -20.24
C ARG A 154 -11.81 1.23 -19.81
N ARG A 155 -12.36 2.45 -20.00
CA ARG A 155 -13.78 2.71 -19.71
C ARG A 155 -14.73 1.89 -20.60
N HIS A 156 -14.36 1.59 -21.85
CA HIS A 156 -15.16 0.73 -22.72
C HIS A 156 -15.18 -0.72 -22.24
N VAL A 157 -14.06 -1.24 -21.74
CA VAL A 157 -13.97 -2.60 -21.17
C VAL A 157 -14.77 -2.72 -19.87
N HIS A 158 -14.71 -1.76 -18.94
CA HIS A 158 -15.61 -1.75 -17.77
C HIS A 158 -17.10 -1.59 -18.18
N ALA A 159 -17.40 -0.79 -19.21
CA ALA A 159 -18.78 -0.67 -19.72
C ALA A 159 -19.30 -1.96 -20.36
N LEU A 160 -18.42 -2.76 -20.99
CA LEU A 160 -18.74 -4.12 -21.44
C LEU A 160 -18.99 -5.08 -20.27
N ALA A 161 -18.30 -4.90 -19.14
CA ALA A 161 -18.48 -5.72 -17.94
C ALA A 161 -19.78 -5.44 -17.15
N GLN A 162 -20.37 -4.24 -17.31
CA GLN A 162 -21.62 -3.85 -16.65
C GLN A 162 -22.89 -4.19 -17.47
N LEU A 163 -22.77 -4.87 -18.61
CA LEU A 163 -23.90 -5.23 -19.47
C LEU A 163 -24.41 -6.65 -19.18
N ASP A 164 -25.44 -6.75 -18.36
CA ASP A 164 -26.18 -8.00 -18.12
C ASP A 164 -26.75 -8.58 -19.44
N MET A 165 -26.56 -9.89 -19.66
CA MET A 165 -26.81 -10.57 -20.94
C MET A 165 -28.31 -10.87 -21.19
N ARG A 166 -29.18 -9.88 -21.01
CA ARG A 166 -30.63 -9.98 -21.29
C ARG A 166 -31.25 -8.78 -21.99
N ASP A 167 -30.51 -7.68 -22.18
CA ASP A 167 -31.05 -6.41 -22.68
C ASP A 167 -30.51 -6.06 -24.08
N ASP A 168 -31.39 -5.76 -25.05
CA ASP A 168 -31.04 -5.50 -26.47
C ASP A 168 -30.04 -4.33 -26.67
N LYS A 169 -29.80 -3.52 -25.64
CA LYS A 169 -28.82 -2.43 -25.61
C LYS A 169 -27.37 -2.89 -25.84
N ALA A 170 -27.06 -4.17 -25.67
CA ALA A 170 -25.76 -4.74 -26.03
C ALA A 170 -25.38 -4.44 -27.50
N ALA A 171 -26.35 -4.46 -28.42
CA ALA A 171 -26.12 -4.17 -29.84
C ALA A 171 -25.59 -2.75 -30.10
N THR A 172 -25.99 -1.76 -29.28
CA THR A 172 -25.49 -0.38 -29.39
C THR A 172 -24.01 -0.25 -28.98
N VAL A 173 -23.53 -1.00 -27.98
CA VAL A 173 -22.10 -0.98 -27.62
C VAL A 173 -21.25 -1.70 -28.68
N LEU A 174 -21.74 -2.83 -29.23
CA LEU A 174 -21.07 -3.50 -30.36
C LEU A 174 -20.88 -2.59 -31.60
N SER A 175 -21.71 -1.56 -31.78
CA SER A 175 -21.53 -0.58 -32.87
C SER A 175 -20.28 0.31 -32.71
N ASN A 176 -19.75 0.46 -31.50
CA ASN A 176 -18.57 1.26 -31.19
C ASN A 176 -17.25 0.46 -31.29
N ASP A 177 -17.31 -0.87 -31.29
CA ASP A 177 -16.14 -1.71 -31.60
C ASP A 177 -15.67 -1.48 -33.05
N VAL A 178 -16.62 -1.28 -33.99
CA VAL A 178 -16.33 -1.23 -35.43
C VAL A 178 -15.43 -0.05 -35.84
N PRO A 179 -15.64 1.22 -35.41
CA PRO A 179 -14.73 2.32 -35.75
C PRO A 179 -13.30 2.11 -35.25
N MET A 180 -13.11 1.50 -34.09
CA MET A 180 -11.78 1.17 -33.55
C MET A 180 -11.07 0.13 -34.42
N ILE A 181 -11.71 -1.02 -34.65
CA ILE A 181 -11.16 -2.08 -35.50
C ILE A 181 -10.94 -1.60 -36.94
N LYS A 182 -11.74 -0.63 -37.43
CA LYS A 182 -11.70 -0.18 -38.82
C LYS A 182 -10.76 0.99 -39.13
N HIS A 183 -10.39 1.81 -38.14
CA HIS A 183 -9.52 2.99 -38.35
C HIS A 183 -8.26 3.01 -37.47
N VAL A 184 -8.24 2.32 -36.33
CA VAL A 184 -6.99 2.19 -35.56
C VAL A 184 -6.15 1.05 -36.14
N LEU A 185 -6.74 -0.12 -36.42
CA LEU A 185 -5.99 -1.27 -36.95
C LEU A 185 -5.26 -0.94 -38.28
N PRO A 186 -5.87 -0.38 -39.33
CA PRO A 186 -5.15 -0.14 -40.59
C PRO A 186 -4.08 0.94 -40.45
N MET A 187 -4.32 1.94 -39.60
CA MET A 187 -3.35 2.96 -39.24
C MET A 187 -2.12 2.34 -38.56
N LEU A 188 -2.30 1.47 -37.56
CA LEU A 188 -1.21 0.75 -36.90
C LEU A 188 -0.49 -0.21 -37.88
N VAL A 189 -1.21 -0.95 -38.74
CA VAL A 189 -0.60 -1.79 -39.79
C VAL A 189 0.19 -0.96 -40.81
N THR A 190 -0.21 0.28 -41.09
CA THR A 190 0.47 1.19 -42.03
C THR A 190 1.64 1.94 -41.39
N TYR A 191 1.62 2.12 -40.07
CA TYR A 191 2.59 2.88 -39.29
C TYR A 191 3.66 1.98 -38.66
N PHE A 192 3.30 0.91 -37.93
CA PHE A 192 4.24 0.05 -37.20
C PHE A 192 5.38 -0.54 -38.05
N PRO A 193 5.16 -1.06 -39.27
CA PRO A 193 6.28 -1.58 -40.10
C PRO A 193 7.22 -0.47 -40.62
N LYS A 194 6.81 0.80 -40.52
CA LYS A 194 7.63 1.98 -40.84
C LYS A 194 8.17 2.66 -39.56
N LEU A 195 7.74 2.20 -38.39
CA LEU A 195 8.03 2.81 -37.10
C LEU A 195 9.35 2.24 -36.57
N ASN A 196 10.37 3.09 -36.45
CA ASN A 196 11.72 2.59 -36.29
C ASN A 196 11.97 2.01 -34.89
N ALA A 197 12.18 0.70 -34.80
CA ALA A 197 12.24 -0.17 -33.61
C ALA A 197 13.35 0.14 -32.55
N ALA A 198 13.85 1.39 -32.48
CA ALA A 198 14.60 1.90 -31.32
C ALA A 198 13.97 3.13 -30.65
N LEU A 199 13.19 3.97 -31.34
CA LEU A 199 12.70 5.24 -30.79
C LEU A 199 11.79 5.04 -29.55
N LEU A 200 10.69 4.32 -29.72
CA LEU A 200 9.64 4.04 -28.73
C LEU A 200 9.97 3.03 -27.61
N GLY A 201 11.14 3.11 -26.99
CA GLY A 201 11.35 2.43 -25.71
C GLY A 201 10.98 3.32 -24.52
N HIS A 202 10.28 2.78 -23.51
CA HIS A 202 10.10 3.28 -22.12
C HIS A 202 8.87 2.58 -21.45
N GLU A 203 8.61 2.92 -20.18
CA GLU A 203 7.70 2.31 -19.20
C GLU A 203 6.20 2.07 -19.45
N ASP A 204 5.50 2.60 -20.46
CA ASP A 204 4.03 2.50 -20.51
C ASP A 204 3.46 1.62 -21.66
N VAL A 205 4.31 0.96 -22.46
CA VAL A 205 3.90 0.42 -23.77
C VAL A 205 2.85 -0.62 -23.64
N ASP A 206 3.15 -1.59 -22.81
CA ASP A 206 2.38 -2.79 -22.71
C ASP A 206 1.11 -2.54 -21.91
N GLU A 207 1.09 -1.50 -21.03
CA GLU A 207 -0.19 -1.08 -20.46
C GLU A 207 -1.15 -0.52 -21.52
N TRP A 208 -0.65 -0.01 -22.65
CA TRP A 208 -1.49 0.21 -23.83
C TRP A 208 -1.67 -1.02 -24.71
N LEU A 209 -0.62 -1.78 -24.99
CA LEU A 209 -0.72 -2.91 -25.92
C LEU A 209 -1.49 -4.12 -25.35
N ALA A 210 -1.64 -4.28 -24.02
CA ALA A 210 -2.63 -5.18 -23.42
C ALA A 210 -3.94 -4.52 -23.05
N ALA A 211 -4.00 -3.19 -22.82
CA ALA A 211 -5.31 -2.54 -22.93
C ALA A 211 -5.91 -2.82 -24.32
N TRP A 212 -5.07 -2.87 -25.36
CA TRP A 212 -5.43 -3.23 -26.72
C TRP A 212 -5.62 -4.74 -26.92
N PHE A 213 -4.71 -5.62 -26.45
CA PHE A 213 -4.86 -7.08 -26.58
C PHE A 213 -6.03 -7.64 -25.77
N VAL A 214 -6.24 -7.20 -24.52
CA VAL A 214 -7.41 -7.59 -23.71
C VAL A 214 -8.69 -7.07 -24.34
N TRP A 215 -8.71 -5.83 -24.86
CA TRP A 215 -9.87 -5.34 -25.61
C TRP A 215 -10.13 -6.17 -26.88
N VAL A 216 -9.09 -6.52 -27.66
CA VAL A 216 -9.19 -7.45 -28.80
C VAL A 216 -9.72 -8.81 -28.35
N PHE A 217 -9.19 -9.39 -27.27
CA PHE A 217 -9.64 -10.68 -26.73
C PHE A 217 -11.07 -10.63 -26.16
N CYS A 218 -11.56 -9.48 -25.68
CA CYS A 218 -12.95 -9.34 -25.26
C CYS A 218 -13.90 -9.09 -26.46
N ALA A 219 -13.46 -8.33 -27.46
CA ALA A 219 -14.29 -7.92 -28.60
C ALA A 219 -14.37 -8.96 -29.73
N VAL A 220 -13.29 -9.69 -30.03
CA VAL A 220 -13.17 -10.51 -31.26
C VAL A 220 -13.70 -11.93 -31.06
N SER A 221 -14.71 -12.34 -31.82
CA SER A 221 -15.16 -13.73 -31.92
C SER A 221 -15.38 -14.13 -33.38
N ARG A 222 -15.63 -15.43 -33.65
CA ARG A 222 -15.98 -15.91 -34.99
C ARG A 222 -17.27 -15.27 -35.57
N ALA A 223 -18.11 -14.66 -34.73
CA ALA A 223 -19.28 -13.91 -35.18
C ALA A 223 -18.96 -12.46 -35.61
N THR A 224 -17.83 -11.88 -35.15
CA THR A 224 -17.40 -10.53 -35.54
C THR A 224 -16.39 -10.53 -36.69
N LEU A 225 -15.59 -11.59 -36.84
CA LEU A 225 -14.65 -11.75 -37.96
C LEU A 225 -15.40 -12.27 -39.20
N THR A 226 -15.62 -11.38 -40.18
CA THR A 226 -16.36 -11.67 -41.42
C THR A 226 -15.61 -11.27 -42.71
N ASP A 227 -14.38 -10.77 -42.58
CA ASP A 227 -13.52 -10.37 -43.70
C ASP A 227 -12.10 -10.88 -43.44
N ALA A 228 -11.62 -11.82 -44.25
CA ALA A 228 -10.32 -12.48 -44.07
C ALA A 228 -9.14 -11.49 -44.14
N GLY A 229 -9.32 -10.33 -44.78
CA GLY A 229 -8.33 -9.25 -44.76
C GLY A 229 -8.18 -8.57 -43.40
N VAL A 230 -9.24 -8.57 -42.58
CA VAL A 230 -9.20 -8.03 -41.21
C VAL A 230 -8.62 -9.05 -40.24
N GLU A 231 -8.96 -10.34 -40.41
CA GLU A 231 -8.37 -11.44 -39.63
C GLU A 231 -6.85 -11.52 -39.85
N SER A 232 -6.39 -11.48 -41.09
CA SER A 232 -4.95 -11.50 -41.41
C SER A 232 -4.23 -10.19 -41.07
N ALA A 233 -4.89 -9.02 -41.15
CA ALA A 233 -4.34 -7.76 -40.65
C ALA A 233 -4.21 -7.76 -39.12
N LEU A 234 -5.20 -8.31 -38.39
CA LEU A 234 -5.10 -8.56 -36.96
C LEU A 234 -4.00 -9.57 -36.66
N HIS A 235 -3.87 -10.68 -37.39
CA HIS A 235 -2.82 -11.68 -37.19
C HIS A 235 -1.42 -11.08 -37.40
N LEU A 236 -1.24 -10.24 -38.42
CA LEU A 236 0.00 -9.50 -38.63
C LEU A 236 0.24 -8.44 -37.54
N CYS A 237 -0.81 -7.73 -37.10
CA CYS A 237 -0.72 -6.81 -35.96
C CYS A 237 -0.40 -7.54 -34.66
N MET A 238 -0.97 -8.74 -34.42
CA MET A 238 -0.73 -9.62 -33.27
C MET A 238 0.68 -10.21 -33.32
N ARG A 239 1.20 -10.56 -34.50
CA ARG A 239 2.58 -11.04 -34.67
C ARG A 239 3.62 -9.96 -34.50
N TRP A 240 3.38 -8.77 -35.04
CA TRP A 240 4.16 -7.62 -34.61
C TRP A 240 3.98 -7.47 -33.11
N LEU A 241 2.75 -7.39 -32.59
CA LEU A 241 2.51 -7.27 -31.15
C LEU A 241 3.22 -8.33 -30.31
N ASP A 242 3.41 -9.58 -30.72
CA ASP A 242 4.08 -10.67 -29.97
C ASP A 242 5.62 -10.70 -30.24
N GLN A 243 6.09 -10.00 -31.29
CA GLN A 243 7.50 -9.67 -31.48
C GLN A 243 7.92 -8.46 -30.62
N LEU A 244 7.06 -7.44 -30.62
CA LEU A 244 7.06 -6.29 -29.73
C LEU A 244 7.03 -6.83 -28.29
N TRP A 245 5.91 -7.48 -27.96
CA TRP A 245 5.58 -8.14 -26.70
C TRP A 245 6.19 -9.52 -26.69
N LYS A 246 7.51 -9.54 -26.61
CA LYS A 246 8.15 -10.62 -25.87
C LYS A 246 7.90 -10.28 -24.41
N PRO A 247 7.13 -11.05 -23.65
CA PRO A 247 7.14 -10.95 -22.20
C PRO A 247 8.16 -11.97 -21.70
N THR A 248 8.99 -11.66 -20.72
CA THR A 248 10.06 -12.61 -20.36
C THR A 248 9.55 -13.94 -19.83
N SER A 249 9.66 -15.00 -20.64
CA SER A 249 9.56 -16.45 -20.31
C SER A 249 8.20 -17.19 -20.30
N ASP A 250 8.26 -18.52 -20.54
CA ASP A 250 7.20 -19.52 -20.79
C ASP A 250 5.80 -19.23 -20.18
N SER A 251 5.05 -18.41 -20.90
CA SER A 251 3.60 -18.43 -20.93
C SER A 251 3.18 -18.31 -22.38
N SER A 252 2.49 -19.33 -22.91
CA SER A 252 2.16 -19.54 -24.34
C SER A 252 1.87 -18.25 -25.11
N SER A 253 2.51 -18.06 -26.28
CA SER A 253 2.49 -16.81 -27.05
C SER A 253 1.09 -16.25 -27.33
N LEU A 254 1.00 -14.93 -27.43
CA LEU A 254 -0.26 -14.22 -27.66
C LEU A 254 -0.92 -14.62 -28.99
N GLU A 255 -0.11 -15.00 -29.98
CA GLU A 255 -0.56 -15.63 -31.23
C GLU A 255 -1.43 -16.88 -30.98
N GLN A 256 -1.09 -17.73 -29.99
CA GLN A 256 -1.88 -18.93 -29.66
C GLN A 256 -3.19 -18.59 -28.94
N LEU A 257 -3.18 -17.61 -28.03
CA LEU A 257 -4.42 -17.11 -27.41
C LEU A 257 -5.35 -16.45 -28.43
N PHE A 258 -4.79 -15.70 -29.38
CA PHE A 258 -5.54 -15.06 -30.45
C PHE A 258 -6.18 -16.10 -31.38
N ASP A 259 -5.43 -17.13 -31.80
CA ASP A 259 -5.97 -18.21 -32.63
C ASP A 259 -7.11 -18.97 -31.93
N GLU A 260 -6.98 -19.26 -30.62
CA GLU A 260 -8.05 -19.83 -29.79
C GLU A 260 -9.27 -18.87 -29.72
N GLY A 261 -9.02 -17.58 -29.50
CA GLY A 261 -10.00 -16.49 -29.45
C GLY A 261 -10.76 -16.23 -30.76
N CYS A 262 -10.15 -16.56 -31.91
CA CYS A 262 -10.79 -16.49 -33.22
C CYS A 262 -11.61 -17.77 -33.56
N ARG A 263 -11.34 -18.88 -32.88
CA ARG A 263 -12.04 -20.17 -33.09
C ARG A 263 -13.35 -20.30 -32.32
N ARG A 264 -13.51 -19.58 -31.20
CA ARG A 264 -14.72 -19.59 -30.35
C ARG A 264 -15.97 -19.02 -31.04
N SER A 265 -17.13 -19.60 -30.74
CA SER A 265 -18.44 -19.24 -31.30
C SER A 265 -19.09 -18.00 -30.66
N ALA A 266 -18.75 -17.66 -29.43
CA ALA A 266 -19.32 -16.55 -28.66
C ALA A 266 -18.22 -15.72 -27.94
N ARG A 267 -18.55 -14.51 -27.48
CA ARG A 267 -17.69 -13.71 -26.60
C ARG A 267 -17.58 -14.38 -25.21
N PRO A 268 -16.51 -14.14 -24.44
CA PRO A 268 -16.37 -14.69 -23.09
C PRO A 268 -17.43 -14.06 -22.16
N PHE A 269 -17.93 -14.83 -21.20
CA PHE A 269 -18.90 -14.31 -20.24
C PHE A 269 -18.21 -13.39 -19.23
N ILE A 270 -18.81 -12.23 -18.98
CA ILE A 270 -18.42 -11.27 -17.96
C ILE A 270 -19.69 -10.91 -17.21
N GLY A 271 -19.67 -11.02 -15.89
CA GLY A 271 -20.81 -10.70 -15.03
C GLY A 271 -20.36 -10.08 -13.72
N LEU A 272 -21.21 -9.25 -13.13
CA LEU A 272 -21.02 -8.74 -11.78
C LEU A 272 -21.12 -9.88 -10.77
N SER A 273 -20.32 -9.83 -9.69
CA SER A 273 -20.30 -10.89 -8.68
C SER A 273 -21.66 -11.03 -7.97
N GLY A 274 -22.04 -12.26 -7.61
CA GLY A 274 -23.27 -12.55 -6.84
C GLY A 274 -24.34 -13.42 -7.51
N ILE A 275 -24.13 -13.91 -8.74
CA ILE A 275 -25.01 -14.92 -9.38
C ILE A 275 -24.21 -16.21 -9.62
N ALA A 276 -24.80 -17.35 -9.27
CA ALA A 276 -24.09 -18.61 -9.10
C ALA A 276 -23.84 -19.39 -10.41
N GLU A 277 -22.78 -19.02 -11.14
CA GLU A 277 -22.00 -19.89 -12.05
C GLU A 277 -20.52 -19.40 -12.09
N PRO A 278 -19.52 -20.22 -12.48
CA PRO A 278 -18.26 -20.29 -11.71
C PRO A 278 -17.09 -19.36 -12.07
N PHE A 279 -17.18 -18.49 -13.07
CA PHE A 279 -16.02 -17.67 -13.49
C PHE A 279 -16.39 -16.24 -13.88
N VAL A 280 -15.67 -15.27 -13.30
CA VAL A 280 -15.80 -13.82 -13.51
C VAL A 280 -14.40 -13.23 -13.68
N MET A 281 -14.22 -12.38 -14.69
CA MET A 281 -12.99 -11.57 -14.85
C MET A 281 -13.12 -10.26 -14.06
N ASP A 282 -12.06 -9.92 -13.33
CA ASP A 282 -11.97 -8.70 -12.52
C ASP A 282 -11.23 -7.61 -13.31
N PHE A 283 -11.95 -6.56 -13.70
CA PHE A 283 -11.45 -5.51 -14.59
C PHE A 283 -10.78 -4.33 -13.87
N ASP A 284 -10.84 -4.28 -12.55
CA ASP A 284 -10.16 -3.26 -11.74
C ASP A 284 -8.66 -3.62 -11.55
N LYS A 285 -8.28 -4.87 -11.83
CA LYS A 285 -6.89 -5.30 -12.05
C LYS A 285 -6.16 -4.48 -13.13
N PRO A 286 -4.82 -4.33 -13.06
CA PRO A 286 -4.01 -3.87 -14.19
C PRO A 286 -4.20 -4.74 -15.44
N PHE A 287 -4.08 -4.16 -16.64
CA PHE A 287 -4.29 -4.91 -17.89
C PHE A 287 -3.34 -6.11 -18.09
N VAL A 288 -2.18 -6.10 -17.42
CA VAL A 288 -1.24 -7.23 -17.28
C VAL A 288 -1.96 -8.48 -16.79
N GLU A 289 -2.72 -8.31 -15.72
CA GLU A 289 -3.28 -9.41 -14.94
C GLU A 289 -4.60 -9.88 -15.55
N LEU A 290 -5.26 -9.01 -16.31
CA LEU A 290 -6.36 -9.39 -17.18
C LEU A 290 -5.94 -10.35 -18.30
N VAL A 291 -4.70 -10.27 -18.82
CA VAL A 291 -4.17 -11.31 -19.73
C VAL A 291 -4.01 -12.64 -18.98
N ASN A 292 -3.60 -12.62 -17.71
CA ASN A 292 -3.49 -13.82 -16.89
C ASN A 292 -4.86 -14.40 -16.49
N ASP A 293 -5.87 -13.57 -16.22
CA ASP A 293 -7.27 -14.00 -16.07
C ASP A 293 -7.80 -14.63 -17.37
N VAL A 294 -7.40 -14.12 -18.54
CA VAL A 294 -7.68 -14.71 -19.85
C VAL A 294 -7.00 -16.09 -20.02
N HIS A 295 -5.76 -16.25 -19.56
CA HIS A 295 -5.11 -17.57 -19.49
C HIS A 295 -5.82 -18.51 -18.49
N ALA A 296 -6.30 -18.00 -17.34
CA ALA A 296 -7.04 -18.79 -16.36
C ALA A 296 -8.42 -19.24 -16.90
N TYR A 297 -9.11 -18.39 -17.65
CA TYR A 297 -10.33 -18.72 -18.38
C TYR A 297 -10.13 -19.87 -19.38
N ARG A 298 -8.95 -19.95 -20.02
CA ARG A 298 -8.57 -21.08 -20.90
C ARG A 298 -8.51 -22.39 -20.11
N LEU A 299 -7.92 -22.39 -18.92
CA LEU A 299 -7.84 -23.57 -18.03
C LEU A 299 -9.23 -23.99 -17.53
N TYR A 300 -10.07 -23.03 -17.14
CA TYR A 300 -11.47 -23.27 -16.75
C TYR A 300 -12.31 -23.88 -17.89
N CYS A 301 -12.17 -23.35 -19.11
CA CYS A 301 -12.83 -23.92 -20.30
C CYS A 301 -12.32 -25.33 -20.62
N ALA A 302 -11.04 -25.63 -20.38
CA ALA A 302 -10.45 -26.95 -20.58
C ALA A 302 -10.92 -27.98 -19.53
N SER A 303 -11.16 -27.58 -18.27
CA SER A 303 -11.67 -28.49 -17.23
C SER A 303 -13.15 -28.82 -17.40
N ASN A 304 -13.98 -27.83 -17.77
CA ASN A 304 -15.44 -27.99 -17.83
C ASN A 304 -15.99 -28.45 -19.20
N ASN A 305 -15.14 -28.63 -20.22
CA ASN A 305 -15.50 -29.25 -21.50
C ASN A 305 -14.45 -30.28 -21.96
N PRO A 306 -14.44 -31.50 -21.36
CA PRO A 306 -13.39 -32.50 -21.58
C PRO A 306 -13.36 -33.11 -23.00
N THR A 307 -14.30 -32.77 -23.88
CA THR A 307 -14.39 -33.25 -25.27
C THR A 307 -13.43 -32.53 -26.23
N SER A 308 -12.78 -31.44 -25.82
CA SER A 308 -11.81 -30.71 -26.66
C SER A 308 -10.39 -31.31 -26.65
N ALA A 309 -10.04 -32.08 -25.62
CA ALA A 309 -8.68 -32.59 -25.39
C ALA A 309 -8.22 -33.72 -26.35
N ALA A 310 -9.05 -34.11 -27.32
CA ALA A 310 -8.93 -35.35 -28.09
C ALA A 310 -8.50 -35.18 -29.56
N SER A 311 -7.87 -34.07 -29.95
CA SER A 311 -7.20 -33.97 -31.27
C SER A 311 -6.08 -32.92 -31.33
N SER A 312 -4.87 -33.28 -30.90
CA SER A 312 -3.65 -32.67 -31.43
C SER A 312 -3.04 -33.59 -32.49
N PRO A 313 -3.06 -33.22 -33.77
CA PRO A 313 -1.93 -33.50 -34.65
C PRO A 313 -0.76 -32.61 -34.23
N ALA A 314 0.48 -33.10 -34.36
CA ALA A 314 1.66 -32.37 -33.94
C ALA A 314 1.91 -31.11 -34.81
N PRO A 315 2.49 -30.04 -34.25
CA PRO A 315 3.07 -28.97 -35.06
C PRO A 315 4.25 -29.50 -35.89
N PRO A 316 4.44 -29.03 -37.14
CA PRO A 316 5.52 -29.49 -38.01
C PRO A 316 6.90 -28.97 -37.58
N ASP A 317 7.95 -29.58 -38.14
CA ASP A 317 9.35 -29.32 -37.77
C ASP A 317 9.76 -27.84 -37.83
N ALA A 318 10.63 -27.45 -36.90
CA ALA A 318 11.09 -26.08 -36.73
C ALA A 318 11.96 -25.61 -37.92
N VAL A 319 11.43 -24.70 -38.73
CA VAL A 319 12.20 -23.95 -39.73
C VAL A 319 13.00 -22.85 -39.02
N VAL A 320 14.14 -23.24 -38.44
CA VAL A 320 15.14 -22.31 -37.89
C VAL A 320 15.91 -21.68 -39.04
N MET A 321 15.89 -20.36 -39.13
CA MET A 321 16.80 -19.56 -39.97
C MET A 321 17.50 -18.51 -39.09
N PRO A 322 18.85 -18.43 -39.08
CA PRO A 322 19.59 -17.57 -38.18
C PRO A 322 19.61 -16.11 -38.63
N ILE A 323 19.70 -15.17 -37.69
CA ILE A 323 19.91 -13.74 -37.96
C ILE A 323 21.33 -13.35 -37.54
N VAL A 324 22.16 -13.04 -38.54
CA VAL A 324 23.49 -12.41 -38.44
C VAL A 324 23.44 -11.15 -39.35
N PRO A 325 24.10 -10.02 -39.00
CA PRO A 325 23.64 -8.70 -39.45
C PRO A 325 24.29 -8.16 -40.74
N LEU A 326 23.55 -7.27 -41.42
CA LEU A 326 23.83 -6.66 -42.75
C LEU A 326 23.83 -7.71 -43.89
N GLU A 327 23.19 -7.52 -45.04
CA GLU A 327 22.69 -6.30 -45.70
C GLU A 327 21.55 -6.63 -46.70
N ASP A 328 20.94 -5.61 -47.31
CA ASP A 328 20.21 -5.63 -48.61
C ASP A 328 18.96 -6.51 -48.90
N LYS A 329 17.92 -5.83 -49.42
CA LYS A 329 16.93 -6.25 -50.47
C LYS A 329 15.72 -7.19 -50.18
N LEU A 330 14.56 -6.53 -50.02
CA LEU A 330 13.27 -6.69 -50.76
C LEU A 330 13.29 -7.48 -52.10
N PRO A 331 12.15 -7.98 -52.68
CA PRO A 331 10.72 -8.00 -52.27
C PRO A 331 10.09 -9.44 -52.51
N PRO A 332 8.80 -9.70 -52.90
CA PRO A 332 7.56 -8.91 -52.91
C PRO A 332 6.28 -9.60 -52.31
N LEU A 333 5.19 -8.84 -52.35
CA LEU A 333 3.82 -9.10 -51.87
C LEU A 333 3.05 -10.21 -52.60
N HIS A 334 2.07 -10.82 -51.92
CA HIS A 334 0.64 -10.98 -52.33
C HIS A 334 -0.15 -11.42 -51.07
N VAL A 335 -1.28 -10.85 -50.63
CA VAL A 335 -2.43 -10.15 -51.23
C VAL A 335 -3.38 -11.06 -52.03
N ASP A 336 -4.37 -11.62 -51.33
CA ASP A 336 -5.82 -11.42 -51.55
C ASP A 336 -6.59 -11.89 -50.26
N VAL A 337 -7.63 -11.26 -49.67
CA VAL A 337 -8.79 -10.42 -50.07
C VAL A 337 -10.11 -11.21 -50.09
N VAL A 338 -11.22 -10.49 -49.78
CA VAL A 338 -12.66 -10.86 -49.75
C VAL A 338 -13.18 -11.00 -48.30
N ARG A 339 -13.77 -9.95 -47.71
CA ARG A 339 -15.09 -9.28 -47.95
C ARG A 339 -16.30 -10.24 -47.79
N LYS A 340 -17.53 -9.81 -47.43
CA LYS A 340 -18.26 -8.64 -47.96
C LYS A 340 -19.68 -8.50 -47.38
N GLN A 341 -20.28 -7.31 -47.62
CA GLN A 341 -21.73 -6.96 -47.72
C GLN A 341 -22.39 -6.27 -46.52
N SER A 342 -23.33 -5.33 -46.68
CA SER A 342 -23.55 -4.21 -47.65
C SER A 342 -24.64 -3.28 -47.01
N TRP A 343 -25.12 -2.14 -47.53
CA TRP A 343 -25.78 -1.75 -48.80
C TRP A 343 -25.77 -0.18 -48.83
N LEU A 344 -25.21 0.52 -49.83
CA LEU A 344 -25.81 1.04 -51.09
C LEU A 344 -26.83 2.21 -50.93
N PRO A 345 -27.02 3.15 -51.90
CA PRO A 345 -26.23 3.52 -53.11
C PRO A 345 -26.11 5.04 -53.50
N SER A 346 -25.24 5.36 -54.50
CA SER A 346 -25.27 6.51 -55.49
C SER A 346 -25.22 8.00 -55.03
N TRP A 347 -24.59 9.01 -55.68
CA TRP A 347 -23.72 9.25 -56.89
C TRP A 347 -23.12 10.70 -56.78
N GLY A 348 -22.23 11.29 -57.62
CA GLY A 348 -21.39 10.83 -58.75
C GLY A 348 -20.87 11.98 -59.69
N ARG A 349 -19.61 11.87 -60.19
CA ARG A 349 -18.92 12.61 -61.33
C ARG A 349 -18.65 14.15 -61.30
N ALA A 350 -17.38 14.58 -61.51
CA ALA A 350 -16.90 15.45 -62.63
C ALA A 350 -15.41 15.95 -62.56
N LYS A 351 -14.87 16.44 -63.71
CA LYS A 351 -13.48 16.87 -64.11
C LYS A 351 -13.17 18.38 -63.81
N LYS A 352 -12.02 19.06 -64.07
CA LYS A 352 -10.53 18.85 -64.17
C LYS A 352 -9.84 20.09 -64.84
N LYS A 353 -8.75 20.73 -64.31
CA LYS A 353 -7.60 21.42 -65.05
C LYS A 353 -6.70 22.42 -64.23
N ARG A 354 -5.44 22.60 -64.71
CA ARG A 354 -4.18 23.25 -64.20
C ARG A 354 -4.00 24.80 -64.38
N HIS A 355 -2.88 25.36 -63.83
CA HIS A 355 -1.92 26.41 -64.34
C HIS A 355 -1.69 27.67 -63.44
N THR A 356 -0.55 28.42 -63.38
CA THR A 356 0.94 28.17 -63.26
C THR A 356 1.73 29.51 -63.11
N SER A 357 2.85 29.55 -62.33
CA SER A 357 3.98 30.56 -62.35
C SER A 357 3.73 32.04 -61.90
N ALA A 358 4.71 32.94 -61.60
CA ALA A 358 6.10 32.91 -61.03
C ALA A 358 6.72 34.36 -60.88
N VAL A 359 7.96 34.51 -60.33
CA VAL A 359 8.94 35.65 -60.44
C VAL A 359 8.96 36.78 -59.33
N VAL A 360 10.13 37.46 -59.17
CA VAL A 360 10.79 38.17 -58.00
C VAL A 360 11.90 39.14 -58.57
N PRO A 361 12.62 40.15 -57.92
CA PRO A 361 12.74 40.72 -56.53
C PRO A 361 12.72 42.31 -56.39
N SER A 362 13.05 42.91 -55.21
CA SER A 362 14.27 43.77 -54.96
C SER A 362 14.27 44.85 -53.80
N ASN A 363 15.41 44.96 -53.08
CA ASN A 363 16.10 46.11 -52.40
C ASN A 363 15.48 47.05 -51.30
N GLY A 364 16.24 47.44 -50.23
CA GLY A 364 15.80 48.55 -49.32
C GLY A 364 16.50 49.08 -48.01
N LYS A 365 17.68 48.62 -47.52
CA LYS A 365 18.55 49.23 -46.42
C LYS A 365 17.97 50.02 -45.17
N SER A 366 18.17 49.46 -43.95
CA SER A 366 18.62 50.11 -42.66
C SER A 366 17.75 51.21 -41.95
N SER A 367 17.78 51.50 -40.61
CA SER A 367 18.69 51.15 -39.48
C SER A 367 18.07 51.30 -38.05
N LYS A 368 18.79 50.85 -37.00
CA LYS A 368 18.75 51.21 -35.54
C LYS A 368 17.63 50.71 -34.57
N SER A 369 17.97 49.63 -33.86
CA SER A 369 17.88 49.38 -32.38
C SER A 369 16.55 49.53 -31.59
N SER A 370 16.09 48.40 -31.04
CA SER A 370 15.38 48.27 -29.75
C SER A 370 15.90 46.99 -29.02
N PRO A 371 15.51 46.65 -27.77
CA PRO A 371 16.13 45.53 -27.03
C PRO A 371 15.79 44.15 -27.64
N ARG A 372 16.75 43.21 -27.57
CA ARG A 372 16.66 41.90 -28.24
C ARG A 372 15.53 41.04 -27.68
N ALA A 373 14.60 40.66 -28.55
CA ALA A 373 13.91 39.38 -28.43
C ALA A 373 14.93 38.24 -28.61
N PHE A 374 14.83 37.19 -27.79
CA PHE A 374 15.66 36.00 -27.91
C PHE A 374 15.11 35.08 -29.00
N ASN A 375 15.50 35.34 -30.25
CA ASN A 375 15.17 34.48 -31.38
C ASN A 375 15.87 33.12 -31.27
N MET A 376 15.20 32.07 -31.74
CA MET A 376 15.79 30.74 -31.91
C MET A 376 16.98 30.80 -32.91
N PRO A 377 18.07 30.02 -32.71
CA PRO A 377 19.22 30.06 -33.61
C PRO A 377 18.84 29.75 -35.07
N SER A 378 19.39 30.51 -36.01
CA SER A 378 19.18 30.28 -37.43
C SER A 378 20.12 29.19 -37.94
N PHE A 379 19.63 27.95 -37.99
CA PHE A 379 20.41 26.78 -38.40
C PHE A 379 21.05 26.88 -39.79
N GLY A 380 20.56 27.77 -40.67
CA GLY A 380 21.18 28.04 -41.98
C GLY A 380 22.45 28.91 -41.96
N ALA A 381 22.98 29.26 -40.79
CA ALA A 381 24.15 30.14 -40.63
C ALA A 381 25.45 29.44 -40.19
N TYR A 382 25.42 28.13 -39.92
CA TYR A 382 26.54 27.37 -39.35
C TYR A 382 27.11 26.36 -40.36
N SER A 383 28.38 26.01 -40.21
CA SER A 383 29.03 24.95 -41.02
C SER A 383 28.90 23.57 -40.36
N SER A 384 29.15 22.50 -41.11
CA SER A 384 28.98 21.10 -40.66
C SER A 384 29.79 20.70 -39.42
N ASP A 385 30.86 21.44 -39.13
CA ASP A 385 31.88 21.06 -38.16
C ASP A 385 31.76 21.89 -36.86
N ASP A 386 30.77 22.79 -36.77
CA ASP A 386 30.66 23.78 -35.70
C ASP A 386 29.92 23.25 -34.46
N SER A 387 30.70 22.73 -33.51
CA SER A 387 30.21 22.18 -32.23
C SER A 387 29.43 23.16 -31.34
N SER A 388 29.43 24.47 -31.62
CA SER A 388 28.73 25.49 -30.81
C SER A 388 27.20 25.33 -30.79
N ILE A 389 26.61 24.82 -31.87
CA ILE A 389 25.15 24.57 -32.01
C ILE A 389 24.57 23.81 -30.82
N VAL A 390 25.30 22.80 -30.31
CA VAL A 390 24.81 21.92 -29.25
C VAL A 390 24.72 22.65 -27.90
N ALA A 391 25.64 23.60 -27.65
CA ALA A 391 25.64 24.38 -26.41
C ALA A 391 24.46 25.37 -26.38
N ASP A 392 24.24 26.12 -27.47
CA ASP A 392 23.15 27.09 -27.57
C ASP A 392 21.77 26.41 -27.52
N PHE A 393 21.62 25.25 -28.18
CA PHE A 393 20.38 24.46 -28.12
C PHE A 393 20.08 23.92 -26.72
N VAL A 394 21.08 23.36 -26.04
CA VAL A 394 20.95 22.87 -24.66
C VAL A 394 20.65 24.01 -23.67
N GLN A 395 21.16 25.22 -23.92
CA GLN A 395 20.83 26.41 -23.14
C GLN A 395 19.36 26.82 -23.35
N TYR A 396 18.90 26.93 -24.60
CA TYR A 396 17.52 27.29 -24.95
C TYR A 396 16.47 26.33 -24.35
N VAL A 397 16.72 25.02 -24.40
CA VAL A 397 15.85 23.99 -23.83
C VAL A 397 15.80 24.03 -22.29
N ARG A 398 16.86 24.52 -21.63
CA ARG A 398 16.92 24.60 -20.15
C ARG A 398 15.95 25.65 -19.58
N ASP A 399 15.66 26.70 -20.35
CA ASP A 399 14.87 27.84 -19.88
C ASP A 399 13.37 27.75 -20.21
N HIS A 400 12.95 26.92 -21.17
CA HIS A 400 11.55 26.86 -21.65
C HIS A 400 10.72 25.74 -20.99
N ARG A 401 9.91 26.12 -19.99
CA ARG A 401 9.08 25.19 -19.18
C ARG A 401 8.03 24.39 -19.96
N GLN A 402 7.40 24.96 -20.99
CA GLN A 402 6.38 24.26 -21.80
C GLN A 402 6.99 23.19 -22.71
N THR A 403 8.17 23.45 -23.28
CA THR A 403 8.95 22.48 -24.05
C THR A 403 9.27 21.24 -23.21
N LYS A 404 9.54 21.43 -21.91
CA LYS A 404 9.77 20.33 -20.97
C LYS A 404 8.53 19.45 -20.71
N SER A 405 7.32 20.00 -20.75
CA SER A 405 6.09 19.20 -20.63
C SER A 405 5.71 18.49 -21.92
N ALA A 406 5.93 19.12 -23.09
CA ALA A 406 5.80 18.45 -24.38
C ALA A 406 6.79 17.27 -24.45
N ILE A 407 8.09 17.51 -24.31
CA ILE A 407 9.13 16.45 -24.32
C ILE A 407 8.75 15.27 -23.40
N ARG A 408 8.14 15.50 -22.23
CA ARG A 408 7.66 14.43 -21.34
C ARG A 408 6.43 13.68 -21.87
N ASN A 409 5.41 14.36 -22.40
CA ASN A 409 4.21 13.71 -22.95
C ASN A 409 4.51 12.89 -24.22
N GLU A 410 5.58 13.27 -24.90
CA GLU A 410 5.99 12.71 -26.18
C GLU A 410 7.05 11.62 -25.94
N LEU A 411 7.95 11.79 -24.95
CA LEU A 411 8.57 10.65 -24.26
C LEU A 411 7.50 9.65 -23.89
N SER A 412 6.41 10.06 -23.22
CA SER A 412 5.26 9.23 -22.87
C SER A 412 4.75 8.36 -24.02
N ALA A 413 4.76 8.79 -25.26
CA ALA A 413 4.40 7.90 -26.36
C ALA A 413 5.57 7.20 -27.03
N MET A 414 6.82 7.67 -26.92
CA MET A 414 7.94 6.73 -27.04
C MET A 414 7.75 5.58 -26.04
N MET A 415 7.25 5.82 -24.85
CA MET A 415 6.81 4.76 -23.95
C MET A 415 5.60 3.95 -24.46
N GLN A 416 5.19 3.97 -25.75
CA GLN A 416 4.05 3.17 -26.26
C GLN A 416 4.18 2.37 -27.58
N SER A 417 5.35 1.97 -28.09
CA SER A 417 5.39 0.78 -28.99
C SER A 417 6.68 -0.06 -28.85
N ILE A 418 6.55 -1.37 -28.63
CA ILE A 418 7.67 -2.26 -28.24
C ILE A 418 8.47 -2.80 -29.44
N VAL A 419 8.07 -2.37 -30.64
CA VAL A 419 8.98 -2.09 -31.76
C VAL A 419 10.24 -1.49 -31.13
N CYS A 420 10.00 -0.54 -30.23
CA CYS A 420 10.91 0.22 -29.37
C CYS A 420 12.01 -0.51 -28.61
N LEU A 421 11.80 -1.78 -28.26
CA LEU A 421 12.82 -2.56 -27.57
C LEU A 421 13.45 -3.64 -28.46
N GLU A 422 12.90 -3.90 -29.65
CA GLU A 422 13.46 -4.90 -30.56
C GLU A 422 14.76 -4.47 -31.24
N MET A 423 14.94 -3.23 -31.72
CA MET A 423 16.26 -2.82 -32.24
C MET A 423 17.29 -2.55 -31.16
N LEU A 424 16.94 -2.54 -29.87
CA LEU A 424 17.97 -2.64 -28.83
C LEU A 424 18.81 -3.93 -29.04
N LYS A 425 18.17 -5.00 -29.54
CA LYS A 425 18.76 -6.30 -29.87
C LYS A 425 19.56 -6.30 -31.18
N HIS A 426 19.49 -5.22 -31.97
CA HIS A 426 20.21 -5.11 -33.22
C HIS A 426 21.53 -4.35 -33.05
N ALA A 427 22.65 -5.05 -33.22
CA ALA A 427 24.02 -4.52 -33.08
C ALA A 427 24.35 -3.27 -33.92
N ARG A 428 23.53 -2.94 -34.94
CA ARG A 428 23.66 -1.68 -35.71
C ARG A 428 23.36 -0.42 -34.87
N PHE A 429 22.62 -0.56 -33.76
CA PHE A 429 22.04 0.55 -33.01
C PHE A 429 22.58 0.69 -31.58
N VAL A 430 23.73 0.08 -31.26
CA VAL A 430 24.39 0.10 -29.95
C VAL A 430 24.39 1.49 -29.28
N LYS A 431 24.79 2.54 -30.00
CA LYS A 431 24.83 3.92 -29.46
C LYS A 431 23.46 4.44 -29.02
N MET A 432 22.41 4.08 -29.74
CA MET A 432 21.02 4.44 -29.42
C MET A 432 20.51 3.59 -28.26
N SER A 433 20.82 2.28 -28.23
CA SER A 433 20.45 1.40 -27.11
C SER A 433 21.05 1.86 -25.77
N VAL A 434 22.32 2.29 -25.75
CA VAL A 434 22.98 2.84 -24.55
C VAL A 434 22.28 4.11 -24.04
N VAL A 435 21.76 4.95 -24.94
CA VAL A 435 20.99 6.16 -24.56
C VAL A 435 19.62 5.80 -24.00
N LEU A 436 18.90 4.88 -24.64
CA LEU A 436 17.56 4.43 -24.24
C LEU A 436 17.58 3.73 -22.87
N LEU A 437 18.52 2.80 -22.67
CA LEU A 437 18.71 2.12 -21.38
C LEU A 437 19.04 3.12 -20.25
N ASP A 438 19.84 4.15 -20.53
CA ASP A 438 20.17 5.24 -19.59
C ASP A 438 18.95 6.15 -19.32
N VAL A 439 18.08 6.37 -20.30
CA VAL A 439 16.81 7.11 -20.15
C VAL A 439 15.81 6.36 -19.26
N PHE A 440 15.60 5.05 -19.46
CA PHE A 440 14.65 4.28 -18.63
C PHE A 440 15.15 4.20 -17.20
N THR A 441 16.45 3.94 -17.01
CA THR A 441 17.07 3.90 -15.67
C THR A 441 16.89 5.22 -14.94
N ARG A 442 17.09 6.36 -15.62
CA ARG A 442 16.84 7.69 -15.04
C ARG A 442 15.36 7.98 -14.79
N THR A 443 14.44 7.36 -15.53
CA THR A 443 13.01 7.62 -15.38
C THR A 443 12.47 6.95 -14.11
N ILE A 444 12.71 5.64 -13.94
CA ILE A 444 12.39 4.90 -12.72
C ILE A 444 13.00 5.60 -11.49
N LEU A 445 14.29 5.94 -11.56
CA LEU A 445 15.05 6.57 -10.47
C LEU A 445 14.69 8.06 -10.24
N SER A 446 13.93 8.70 -11.14
CA SER A 446 13.42 10.07 -10.93
C SER A 446 12.14 10.11 -10.06
N ILE A 447 11.56 8.95 -9.73
CA ILE A 447 10.30 8.86 -9.01
C ILE A 447 10.53 8.66 -7.52
N GLU A 448 10.27 9.73 -6.76
CA GLU A 448 10.45 9.80 -5.31
C GLU A 448 9.42 9.00 -4.48
N HIS A 449 8.32 8.54 -5.09
CA HIS A 449 7.24 7.81 -4.40
C HIS A 449 7.22 6.33 -4.78
N ASP A 450 7.47 5.44 -3.81
CA ASP A 450 7.59 3.99 -4.02
C ASP A 450 6.36 3.36 -4.71
N ARG A 451 5.13 3.77 -4.35
CA ARG A 451 3.91 3.29 -5.03
C ARG A 451 3.88 3.66 -6.52
N LYS A 452 4.43 4.82 -6.90
CA LYS A 452 4.54 5.25 -8.30
C LYS A 452 5.73 4.59 -9.00
N ARG A 453 6.85 4.35 -8.30
CA ARG A 453 7.99 3.59 -8.83
C ARG A 453 7.60 2.14 -9.12
N ARG A 454 6.87 1.49 -8.21
CA ARG A 454 6.32 0.14 -8.42
C ARG A 454 5.28 0.09 -9.53
N GLN A 455 4.44 1.12 -9.67
CA GLN A 455 3.54 1.22 -10.84
C GLN A 455 4.36 1.30 -12.13
N MET A 456 5.31 2.23 -12.23
CA MET A 456 6.24 2.34 -13.37
C MET A 456 6.96 1.02 -13.67
N GLN A 457 7.55 0.35 -12.68
CA GLN A 457 8.22 -0.95 -12.83
C GLN A 457 7.27 -2.05 -13.31
N LEU A 458 6.02 -2.09 -12.85
CA LEU A 458 5.02 -3.05 -13.35
C LEU A 458 4.64 -2.71 -14.79
N GLN A 459 4.49 -1.43 -15.13
CA GLN A 459 4.28 -1.01 -16.50
C GLN A 459 5.53 -1.35 -17.35
N LEU A 460 6.77 -1.23 -16.84
CA LEU A 460 8.00 -1.64 -17.54
C LEU A 460 8.20 -3.16 -17.66
N ASP A 461 7.64 -3.96 -16.77
CA ASP A 461 7.73 -5.43 -16.80
C ASP A 461 6.65 -6.01 -17.72
N HIS A 462 5.48 -5.39 -17.71
CA HIS A 462 4.51 -5.49 -18.79
C HIS A 462 5.24 -5.27 -20.11
N VAL A 463 5.95 -4.13 -20.23
CA VAL A 463 7.06 -3.74 -21.13
C VAL A 463 7.53 -4.62 -22.31
N GLY A 464 7.70 -5.89 -21.98
CA GLY A 464 8.85 -6.63 -22.45
C GLY A 464 10.20 -5.96 -22.16
N LEU A 465 10.34 -4.98 -21.24
CA LEU A 465 11.68 -4.45 -20.93
C LEU A 465 12.48 -5.49 -20.17
N THR A 466 11.90 -6.14 -19.18
CA THR A 466 12.48 -7.36 -18.61
C THR A 466 12.84 -8.33 -19.74
N ALA A 467 11.95 -8.51 -20.74
CA ALA A 467 12.19 -9.32 -21.96
C ALA A 467 13.46 -8.99 -22.70
N VAL A 468 13.61 -7.73 -23.03
CA VAL A 468 14.75 -7.26 -23.77
C VAL A 468 15.99 -7.22 -22.89
N LEU A 469 15.90 -6.99 -21.59
CA LEU A 469 17.05 -7.04 -20.68
C LEU A 469 17.72 -8.40 -20.62
N VAL A 470 16.97 -9.49 -20.38
CA VAL A 470 17.58 -10.82 -20.27
C VAL A 470 18.01 -11.38 -21.62
N ASP A 471 17.29 -11.08 -22.69
CA ASP A 471 17.69 -11.40 -24.06
C ASP A 471 18.99 -10.67 -24.45
N LEU A 472 19.08 -9.36 -24.17
CA LEU A 472 20.31 -8.57 -24.37
C LEU A 472 21.47 -9.07 -23.53
N ILE A 473 21.27 -9.38 -22.25
CA ILE A 473 22.34 -9.91 -21.38
C ILE A 473 22.82 -11.27 -21.89
N SER A 474 21.92 -12.10 -22.42
CA SER A 474 22.26 -13.41 -23.00
C SER A 474 23.05 -13.31 -24.31
N HIS A 475 22.79 -12.30 -25.14
CA HIS A 475 23.29 -12.22 -26.51
C HIS A 475 24.29 -11.07 -26.80
N THR A 476 24.43 -10.07 -25.93
CA THR A 476 25.35 -8.94 -26.18
C THR A 476 26.80 -9.29 -25.86
N ASP A 477 27.71 -8.96 -26.79
CA ASP A 477 29.16 -8.97 -26.58
C ASP A 477 29.72 -7.56 -26.30
N ASP A 478 28.89 -6.52 -26.35
CA ASP A 478 29.29 -5.15 -26.03
C ASP A 478 29.19 -4.88 -24.52
N VAL A 479 30.33 -4.57 -23.90
CA VAL A 479 30.48 -4.33 -22.46
C VAL A 479 29.68 -3.10 -21.98
N GLN A 480 29.51 -2.07 -22.82
CA GLN A 480 28.73 -0.88 -22.46
C GLN A 480 27.23 -1.19 -22.52
N VAL A 481 26.76 -1.95 -23.52
CA VAL A 481 25.37 -2.43 -23.56
C VAL A 481 25.08 -3.33 -22.36
N PHE A 482 25.96 -4.28 -22.06
CA PHE A 482 25.86 -5.17 -20.90
C PHE A 482 25.74 -4.37 -19.59
N ASP A 483 26.69 -3.48 -19.31
CA ASP A 483 26.72 -2.67 -18.08
C ASP A 483 25.47 -1.79 -17.91
N ARG A 484 24.90 -1.30 -19.02
CA ARG A 484 23.64 -0.55 -19.01
C ARG A 484 22.40 -1.43 -18.84
N CYS A 485 22.36 -2.63 -19.41
CA CYS A 485 21.29 -3.60 -19.16
C CYS A 485 21.26 -4.00 -17.69
N VAL A 486 22.42 -4.30 -17.09
CA VAL A 486 22.53 -4.61 -15.65
C VAL A 486 22.10 -3.42 -14.78
N TRP A 487 22.49 -2.19 -15.14
CA TRP A 487 22.08 -1.00 -14.39
C TRP A 487 20.58 -0.71 -14.46
N LEU A 488 19.95 -0.98 -15.59
CA LEU A 488 18.50 -0.88 -15.75
C LEU A 488 17.76 -2.04 -15.04
N GLY A 489 18.31 -3.25 -15.08
CA GLY A 489 17.79 -4.39 -14.30
C GLY A 489 17.81 -4.13 -12.79
N ILE A 490 18.81 -3.42 -12.27
CA ILE A 490 18.81 -2.93 -10.88
C ILE A 490 17.60 -2.02 -10.64
N ALA A 491 17.35 -1.03 -11.50
CA ALA A 491 16.23 -0.09 -11.31
C ALA A 491 14.86 -0.78 -11.45
N MET A 492 14.74 -1.81 -12.28
CA MET A 492 13.53 -2.64 -12.41
C MET A 492 13.16 -3.38 -11.12
N LEU A 493 14.18 -3.87 -10.39
CA LEU A 493 14.00 -4.65 -9.18
C LEU A 493 14.06 -3.82 -7.89
N ASP A 494 14.52 -2.55 -7.97
CA ASP A 494 14.72 -1.66 -6.83
C ASP A 494 13.45 -1.44 -6.00
N GLY A 495 13.54 -1.60 -4.68
CA GLY A 495 12.38 -1.56 -3.80
C GLY A 495 11.52 -2.83 -3.81
N MET A 496 12.08 -3.96 -4.26
CA MET A 496 11.51 -5.32 -4.21
C MET A 496 10.11 -5.43 -4.81
N ASN A 497 10.05 -5.55 -6.13
CA ASN A 497 8.80 -5.76 -6.87
C ASN A 497 8.64 -7.25 -7.24
N ALA A 498 7.87 -7.98 -6.42
CA ALA A 498 7.78 -9.45 -6.48
C ALA A 498 7.33 -10.02 -7.82
N ARG A 499 6.45 -9.33 -8.56
CA ARG A 499 6.02 -9.76 -9.91
C ARG A 499 7.13 -9.62 -10.94
N VAL A 500 7.90 -8.54 -10.85
CA VAL A 500 9.08 -8.31 -11.68
C VAL A 500 10.15 -9.35 -11.36
N GLN A 501 10.33 -9.72 -10.09
CA GLN A 501 11.20 -10.83 -9.67
C GLN A 501 10.73 -12.20 -10.19
N GLU A 502 9.42 -12.46 -10.22
CA GLU A 502 8.81 -13.68 -10.76
C GLU A 502 8.93 -13.77 -12.29
N ARG A 503 8.70 -12.65 -13.01
CA ARG A 503 8.95 -12.55 -14.45
C ARG A 503 10.45 -12.68 -14.76
N PHE A 504 11.32 -12.11 -13.92
CA PHE A 504 12.77 -12.33 -13.99
C PHE A 504 13.18 -13.77 -13.66
N HIS A 505 12.41 -14.49 -12.84
CA HIS A 505 12.73 -15.85 -12.43
C HIS A 505 12.50 -16.87 -13.54
N ALA A 506 11.26 -16.91 -14.05
CA ALA A 506 10.84 -17.94 -14.98
C ALA A 506 11.75 -17.98 -16.23
N LEU A 507 12.41 -16.86 -16.56
CA LEU A 507 13.47 -16.78 -17.55
C LEU A 507 14.73 -17.57 -17.33
N LEU A 508 15.29 -17.48 -16.12
CA LEU A 508 16.66 -17.89 -15.90
C LEU A 508 16.72 -19.43 -15.96
N THR A 509 15.54 -20.07 -15.91
CA THR A 509 15.25 -21.46 -16.25
C THR A 509 15.30 -21.76 -17.77
N GLN A 510 14.81 -20.88 -18.64
CA GLN A 510 14.76 -21.07 -20.11
C GLN A 510 15.98 -20.52 -20.85
N HIS A 511 16.44 -19.34 -20.43
CA HIS A 511 17.57 -18.61 -20.97
C HIS A 511 18.74 -18.68 -19.99
N ALA A 512 19.12 -19.91 -19.61
CA ALA A 512 20.27 -20.19 -18.74
C ALA A 512 21.59 -19.54 -19.24
N ALA A 513 21.67 -19.22 -20.54
CA ALA A 513 22.72 -18.41 -21.15
C ALA A 513 22.93 -17.04 -20.45
N CYS A 514 21.89 -16.43 -19.87
CA CYS A 514 21.96 -15.19 -19.12
C CYS A 514 22.88 -15.32 -17.89
N LEU A 515 22.65 -16.32 -17.03
CA LEU A 515 23.51 -16.62 -15.89
C LEU A 515 24.92 -17.04 -16.34
N GLY A 516 25.02 -17.76 -17.47
CA GLY A 516 26.29 -18.06 -18.13
C GLY A 516 27.09 -16.82 -18.53
N LYS A 517 26.43 -15.79 -19.08
CA LYS A 517 27.03 -14.50 -19.46
C LYS A 517 27.52 -13.70 -18.25
N PHE A 518 26.75 -13.63 -17.16
CA PHE A 518 27.22 -13.05 -15.89
C PHE A 518 28.49 -13.75 -15.38
N LYS A 519 28.48 -15.08 -15.33
CA LYS A 519 29.66 -15.87 -14.92
C LYS A 519 30.87 -15.59 -15.82
N LEU A 520 30.70 -15.69 -17.14
CA LEU A 520 31.75 -15.45 -18.12
C LEU A 520 32.36 -14.04 -17.99
N HIS A 521 31.54 -13.01 -17.77
CA HIS A 521 32.04 -11.64 -17.60
C HIS A 521 32.78 -11.45 -16.27
N LEU A 522 32.30 -12.03 -15.17
CA LEU A 522 33.01 -12.02 -13.88
C LEU A 522 34.35 -12.79 -13.96
N ASP A 523 34.38 -13.95 -14.63
CA ASP A 523 35.60 -14.72 -14.87
C ASP A 523 36.61 -13.89 -15.71
N MET A 524 36.16 -13.25 -16.80
CA MET A 524 37.02 -12.32 -17.59
C MET A 524 37.53 -11.12 -16.78
N LEU A 525 36.73 -10.57 -15.87
CA LEU A 525 37.14 -9.46 -15.00
C LEU A 525 38.23 -9.89 -14.00
N THR A 526 38.17 -11.12 -13.47
CA THR A 526 39.19 -11.64 -12.54
C THR A 526 40.50 -12.07 -13.22
N HIS A 527 40.45 -12.60 -14.45
CA HIS A 527 41.62 -13.13 -15.15
C HIS A 527 42.61 -12.08 -15.71
N THR A 528 42.31 -10.77 -15.61
CA THR A 528 43.08 -9.72 -16.33
C THR A 528 44.18 -9.01 -15.54
N ASP A 529 44.54 -9.44 -14.32
CA ASP A 529 45.60 -8.78 -13.54
C ASP A 529 46.63 -9.73 -12.88
N GLY A 530 47.39 -10.44 -13.72
CA GLY A 530 48.49 -11.30 -13.28
C GLY A 530 49.81 -10.58 -12.95
N THR A 531 49.88 -9.24 -13.03
CA THR A 531 51.18 -8.52 -12.97
C THR A 531 51.23 -7.23 -12.16
N ARG A 532 50.13 -6.68 -11.63
CA ARG A 532 50.18 -5.49 -10.76
C ARG A 532 49.42 -5.66 -9.44
N LYS A 533 50.02 -5.17 -8.36
CA LYS A 533 49.36 -5.06 -7.06
C LYS A 533 48.19 -4.06 -7.17
N PRO A 534 46.97 -4.39 -6.70
CA PRO A 534 45.86 -3.45 -6.73
C PRO A 534 46.17 -2.21 -5.90
N ARG A 535 45.80 -1.04 -6.42
CA ARG A 535 45.80 0.24 -5.68
C ARG A 535 44.40 0.49 -5.11
N PRO A 536 44.28 1.18 -3.96
CA PRO A 536 42.99 1.39 -3.31
C PRO A 536 42.05 2.24 -4.19
N VAL A 537 40.80 1.79 -4.31
CA VAL A 537 39.71 2.54 -4.94
C VAL A 537 39.00 3.36 -3.88
N VAL A 538 38.77 4.66 -4.13
CA VAL A 538 38.04 5.55 -3.23
C VAL A 538 36.57 5.58 -3.62
N CYS A 539 35.68 5.28 -2.68
CA CYS A 539 34.24 5.35 -2.89
C CYS A 539 33.77 6.81 -3.04
N PHE A 540 32.91 7.09 -4.03
CA PHE A 540 32.28 8.39 -4.23
C PHE A 540 30.76 8.32 -4.08
N SER A 541 30.20 9.33 -3.41
CA SER A 541 28.76 9.57 -3.26
C SER A 541 28.14 10.05 -4.60
N PRO A 542 26.88 9.72 -4.93
CA PRO A 542 26.29 9.94 -6.27
C PRO A 542 25.92 11.40 -6.60
N LYS A 543 26.76 12.40 -6.25
CA LYS A 543 26.56 13.83 -6.56
C LYS A 543 27.87 14.61 -6.78
N THR A 544 28.58 14.38 -7.89
CA THR A 544 29.56 15.34 -8.46
C THR A 544 29.83 15.09 -9.95
N THR A 545 30.39 16.08 -10.64
CA THR A 545 30.40 16.15 -12.12
C THR A 545 31.82 16.12 -12.69
N THR A 546 32.09 15.19 -13.63
CA THR A 546 33.15 15.21 -14.67
C THR A 546 34.60 15.61 -14.31
N THR A 547 35.58 14.70 -14.46
CA THR A 547 36.43 14.61 -15.68
C THR A 547 37.61 13.62 -15.56
N ARG A 548 37.78 12.79 -16.61
CA ARG A 548 39.05 12.24 -17.16
C ARG A 548 39.81 11.12 -16.40
N THR A 549 40.15 10.07 -17.18
CA THR A 549 41.13 8.97 -16.91
C THR A 549 40.82 7.96 -15.80
N ASP A 550 39.82 7.08 -16.04
CA ASP A 550 39.52 5.91 -15.20
C ASP A 550 39.33 4.61 -16.04
N GLU A 551 40.34 3.73 -16.06
CA GLU A 551 40.24 2.34 -16.56
C GLU A 551 40.13 1.26 -15.45
N PRO A 552 40.73 1.39 -14.24
CA PRO A 552 40.59 0.36 -13.21
C PRO A 552 39.29 0.48 -12.41
N ALA A 553 38.77 1.71 -12.21
CA ALA A 553 37.56 1.95 -11.41
C ALA A 553 36.30 1.39 -12.08
N THR A 554 36.23 1.41 -13.42
CA THR A 554 35.09 0.93 -14.21
C THR A 554 34.90 -0.59 -14.10
N LYS A 555 35.99 -1.37 -14.05
CA LYS A 555 35.93 -2.84 -13.84
C LYS A 555 35.18 -3.20 -12.55
N TYR A 556 35.62 -2.65 -11.42
CA TYR A 556 35.00 -2.92 -10.12
C TYR A 556 33.59 -2.34 -10.02
N GLN A 557 33.33 -1.20 -10.65
CA GLN A 557 31.98 -0.61 -10.71
C GLN A 557 30.99 -1.51 -11.47
N SER A 558 31.40 -2.10 -12.60
CA SER A 558 30.54 -3.03 -13.35
C SER A 558 30.32 -4.35 -12.61
N ALA A 559 31.35 -4.89 -11.94
CA ALA A 559 31.19 -6.06 -11.07
C ALA A 559 30.21 -5.79 -9.91
N ALA A 560 30.31 -4.63 -9.25
CA ALA A 560 29.39 -4.23 -8.18
C ALA A 560 27.92 -4.12 -8.65
N ARG A 561 27.69 -3.64 -9.88
CA ARG A 561 26.34 -3.64 -10.50
C ARG A 561 25.84 -5.06 -10.73
N GLN A 562 26.68 -5.96 -11.25
CA GLN A 562 26.31 -7.36 -11.47
C GLN A 562 25.90 -8.04 -10.14
N PHE A 563 26.66 -7.85 -9.07
CA PHE A 563 26.28 -8.36 -7.75
C PHE A 563 25.00 -7.73 -7.19
N ARG A 564 24.76 -6.41 -7.35
CA ARG A 564 23.51 -5.77 -6.91
C ARG A 564 22.29 -6.27 -7.71
N PHE A 565 22.44 -6.54 -9.00
CA PHE A 565 21.39 -7.16 -9.81
C PHE A 565 21.05 -8.58 -9.31
N LEU A 566 22.07 -9.43 -9.12
CA LEU A 566 21.88 -10.79 -8.61
C LEU A 566 21.31 -10.81 -7.18
N GLN A 567 21.69 -9.86 -6.33
CA GLN A 567 21.09 -9.67 -5.00
C GLN A 567 19.59 -9.33 -5.12
N LEU A 568 19.24 -8.40 -5.99
CA LEU A 568 17.87 -7.92 -6.18
C LEU A 568 16.93 -8.98 -6.76
N LEU A 569 17.43 -9.93 -7.55
CA LEU A 569 16.66 -11.11 -7.98
C LEU A 569 16.24 -12.03 -6.83
N CYS A 570 16.98 -12.02 -5.72
CA CYS A 570 16.79 -12.89 -4.56
C CYS A 570 16.28 -12.16 -3.30
N GLU A 571 16.12 -10.83 -3.36
CA GLU A 571 15.57 -9.97 -2.30
C GLU A 571 14.12 -10.39 -1.99
N GLY A 572 13.70 -10.34 -0.72
CA GLY A 572 12.39 -10.88 -0.32
C GLY A 572 12.32 -12.40 -0.15
N HIS A 573 13.46 -13.10 -0.08
CA HIS A 573 13.57 -14.56 0.08
C HIS A 573 12.86 -15.36 -1.02
N TYR A 574 12.89 -14.87 -2.27
CA TYR A 574 12.31 -15.55 -3.42
C TYR A 574 13.13 -16.81 -3.79
N GLY A 575 12.86 -17.90 -3.09
CA GLY A 575 13.70 -19.11 -3.06
C GLY A 575 13.89 -19.79 -4.42
N ALA A 576 12.97 -19.61 -5.38
CA ALA A 576 13.13 -20.20 -6.71
C ALA A 576 14.29 -19.56 -7.50
N ASN A 577 14.55 -18.26 -7.37
CA ASN A 577 15.76 -17.64 -7.91
C ASN A 577 17.02 -18.10 -7.17
N GLN A 578 16.94 -18.29 -5.85
CA GLN A 578 18.07 -18.76 -5.04
C GLN A 578 18.51 -20.18 -5.45
N GLN A 579 17.55 -21.06 -5.76
CA GLN A 579 17.80 -22.41 -6.30
C GLN A 579 18.25 -22.38 -7.77
N CYS A 580 17.67 -21.50 -8.59
CA CYS A 580 18.07 -21.30 -9.98
C CYS A 580 19.57 -20.97 -10.12
N MET A 581 20.14 -20.22 -9.17
CA MET A 581 21.56 -19.85 -9.18
C MET A 581 22.51 -21.00 -8.76
N LEU A 582 21.99 -22.14 -8.30
CA LEU A 582 22.77 -23.35 -8.00
C LEU A 582 22.80 -24.36 -9.15
N GLY A 583 21.70 -24.49 -9.89
CA GLY A 583 21.60 -25.34 -11.08
C GLY A 583 20.76 -26.61 -10.95
N ASP A 584 20.12 -26.86 -9.81
CA ASP A 584 19.24 -28.03 -9.58
C ASP A 584 17.76 -27.65 -9.44
N TYR A 585 16.86 -28.53 -9.90
CA TYR A 585 15.40 -28.41 -9.80
C TYR A 585 14.74 -29.80 -9.62
N PRO A 586 13.58 -29.92 -8.92
CA PRO A 586 12.95 -28.98 -7.98
C PRO A 586 12.72 -29.58 -6.57
N GLY A 587 12.91 -28.78 -5.51
CA GLY A 587 12.64 -29.18 -4.11
C GLY A 587 12.43 -27.98 -3.18
N GLY A 588 11.46 -28.03 -2.27
CA GLY A 588 10.82 -26.83 -1.70
C GLY A 588 11.50 -26.07 -0.54
N GLY A 589 12.73 -25.57 -0.70
CA GLY A 589 13.39 -24.64 0.24
C GLY A 589 14.04 -25.30 1.48
N PRO A 590 14.90 -24.61 2.27
CA PRO A 590 15.63 -23.34 2.01
C PRO A 590 16.67 -23.49 0.88
N CYS A 591 17.88 -22.96 1.04
CA CYS A 591 19.01 -23.19 0.13
C CYS A 591 20.21 -23.88 0.81
N PRO A 592 20.07 -25.10 1.39
CA PRO A 592 21.16 -25.77 2.13
C PRO A 592 22.42 -26.00 1.29
N GLU A 593 22.27 -26.31 0.00
CA GLU A 593 23.37 -26.52 -0.93
C GLU A 593 24.14 -25.21 -1.19
N ALA A 594 23.46 -24.07 -1.31
CA ALA A 594 24.11 -22.76 -1.42
C ALA A 594 24.95 -22.46 -0.18
N GLN A 595 24.36 -22.62 1.00
CA GLN A 595 25.04 -22.39 2.26
C GLN A 595 26.28 -23.31 2.39
N VAL A 596 26.22 -24.58 1.97
CA VAL A 596 27.40 -25.50 1.98
C VAL A 596 28.46 -25.10 0.96
N CYS A 597 28.05 -24.68 -0.24
CA CYS A 597 28.95 -24.21 -1.30
C CYS A 597 29.72 -22.94 -0.87
N VAL A 598 29.01 -22.00 -0.23
CA VAL A 598 29.54 -20.73 0.28
C VAL A 598 30.39 -20.95 1.54
N ALA A 599 30.00 -21.86 2.45
CA ALA A 599 30.73 -22.21 3.68
C ALA A 599 31.97 -23.09 3.43
N ASN A 600 32.93 -22.54 2.69
CA ASN A 600 34.24 -23.12 2.41
C ASN A 600 35.38 -22.30 3.05
N TYR A 601 36.51 -22.95 3.30
CA TYR A 601 37.63 -22.37 4.05
C TYR A 601 38.19 -21.06 3.47
N LYS A 602 38.08 -20.84 2.15
CA LYS A 602 38.60 -19.62 1.51
C LYS A 602 37.77 -18.40 1.91
N LEU A 603 36.46 -18.56 2.03
CA LEU A 603 35.58 -17.51 2.52
C LEU A 603 35.83 -17.26 4.01
N ILE A 604 35.83 -18.31 4.83
CA ILE A 604 35.99 -18.16 6.29
C ILE A 604 37.37 -17.56 6.63
N SER A 605 38.43 -17.94 5.93
CA SER A 605 39.76 -17.31 6.04
C SER A 605 39.75 -15.82 5.67
N ALA A 606 39.03 -15.42 4.61
CA ALA A 606 38.91 -14.01 4.24
C ALA A 606 38.06 -13.20 5.24
N VAL A 607 37.05 -13.83 5.85
CA VAL A 607 36.24 -13.25 6.92
C VAL A 607 37.07 -13.04 8.19
N ASN A 608 37.90 -14.00 8.58
CA ASN A 608 38.82 -13.87 9.71
C ASN A 608 39.79 -12.69 9.54
N GLU A 609 40.44 -12.59 8.37
CA GLU A 609 41.33 -11.48 8.02
C GLU A 609 40.60 -10.13 8.07
N LEU A 610 39.37 -10.05 7.54
CA LEU A 610 38.56 -8.84 7.61
C LEU A 610 38.18 -8.45 9.04
N LEU A 611 37.72 -9.41 9.86
CA LEU A 611 37.32 -9.15 11.25
C LEU A 611 38.50 -8.74 12.12
N TRP A 612 39.65 -9.40 11.98
CA TRP A 612 40.88 -9.09 12.73
C TRP A 612 41.56 -7.79 12.28
N ARG A 613 41.22 -7.27 11.08
CA ARG A 613 41.82 -6.04 10.55
C ARG A 613 41.54 -4.83 11.46
N ASP A 614 42.63 -4.23 11.92
CA ASP A 614 42.64 -2.96 12.64
C ASP A 614 42.27 -1.78 11.72
N THR A 615 41.66 -0.76 12.31
CA THR A 615 41.19 0.48 11.69
C THR A 615 41.95 1.73 12.16
N ASN A 616 42.87 1.62 13.12
CA ASN A 616 43.60 2.76 13.71
C ASN A 616 44.34 3.65 12.68
N ASP A 617 44.92 3.06 11.63
CA ASP A 617 45.66 3.79 10.58
C ASP A 617 44.77 4.40 9.47
N LEU A 618 43.44 4.32 9.59
CA LEU A 618 42.50 4.73 8.53
C LEU A 618 41.89 6.11 8.78
N THR A 619 41.57 6.83 7.69
CA THR A 619 40.74 8.05 7.78
C THR A 619 39.33 7.69 8.26
N VAL A 620 38.66 8.58 8.99
CA VAL A 620 37.30 8.36 9.55
C VAL A 620 36.33 7.77 8.51
N THR A 621 36.31 8.34 7.30
CA THR A 621 35.51 7.87 6.16
C THR A 621 35.81 6.43 5.71
N ALA A 622 37.05 5.97 5.85
CA ALA A 622 37.46 4.61 5.54
C ALA A 622 37.17 3.65 6.71
N VAL A 623 37.26 4.12 7.97
CA VAL A 623 36.77 3.37 9.15
C VAL A 623 35.29 3.05 8.98
N ASP A 624 34.46 4.03 8.62
CA ASP A 624 33.01 3.83 8.48
C ASP A 624 32.64 2.89 7.32
N LEU A 625 33.40 2.90 6.21
CA LEU A 625 33.26 1.91 5.14
C LEU A 625 33.67 0.50 5.60
N VAL A 626 34.74 0.36 6.39
CA VAL A 626 35.15 -0.93 6.98
C VAL A 626 34.11 -1.42 7.99
N ARG A 627 33.51 -0.55 8.80
CA ARG A 627 32.39 -0.87 9.70
C ARG A 627 31.19 -1.44 8.93
N GLN A 628 30.78 -0.78 7.85
CA GLN A 628 29.69 -1.25 6.99
C GLN A 628 30.02 -2.62 6.36
N LEU A 629 31.25 -2.80 5.85
CA LEU A 629 31.68 -4.08 5.27
C LEU A 629 31.71 -5.23 6.31
N LYS A 630 32.26 -4.98 7.50
CA LYS A 630 32.23 -5.94 8.61
C LYS A 630 30.77 -6.29 8.98
N ALA A 631 29.88 -5.29 9.09
CA ALA A 631 28.46 -5.50 9.40
C ALA A 631 27.76 -6.40 8.36
N SER A 632 27.96 -6.15 7.07
CA SER A 632 27.39 -6.97 5.98
C SER A 632 27.90 -8.42 6.02
N VAL A 633 29.18 -8.63 6.34
CA VAL A 633 29.78 -9.97 6.45
C VAL A 633 29.25 -10.75 7.66
N VAL A 634 28.96 -10.09 8.78
CA VAL A 634 28.35 -10.76 9.95
C VAL A 634 26.91 -11.19 9.64
N VAL A 635 26.13 -10.39 8.92
CA VAL A 635 24.79 -10.82 8.44
C VAL A 635 24.88 -12.05 7.55
N MET A 636 25.87 -12.09 6.64
CA MET A 636 26.12 -13.27 5.80
C MET A 636 26.43 -14.53 6.64
N LEU A 637 27.23 -14.42 7.72
CA LEU A 637 27.50 -15.55 8.61
C LEU A 637 26.22 -16.09 9.29
N LEU A 638 25.31 -15.20 9.73
CA LEU A 638 24.02 -15.61 10.28
C LEU A 638 23.16 -16.34 9.24
N SER A 639 23.08 -15.84 8.00
CA SER A 639 22.33 -16.51 6.93
C SER A 639 22.94 -17.84 6.45
N LEU A 640 24.17 -18.19 6.85
CA LEU A 640 24.73 -19.55 6.67
C LEU A 640 24.26 -20.54 7.75
N VAL A 641 23.88 -20.03 8.92
CA VAL A 641 23.41 -20.78 10.09
C VAL A 641 21.87 -20.91 10.11
N GLU A 642 21.18 -19.94 9.50
CA GLU A 642 19.73 -19.87 9.41
C GLU A 642 19.08 -21.16 8.88
N ARG A 643 18.14 -21.72 9.67
CA ARG A 643 17.29 -22.88 9.37
C ARG A 643 18.06 -24.15 8.94
N ARG A 644 19.23 -24.40 9.51
CA ARG A 644 19.99 -25.65 9.32
C ARG A 644 19.51 -26.77 10.26
N VAL A 645 19.10 -27.89 9.68
CA VAL A 645 18.84 -29.15 10.42
C VAL A 645 20.13 -29.97 10.57
N ASP A 646 21.12 -29.76 9.69
CA ASP A 646 22.44 -30.39 9.77
C ASP A 646 23.48 -29.46 10.42
N HIS A 647 24.32 -30.04 11.27
CA HIS A 647 25.32 -29.28 12.03
C HIS A 647 26.68 -29.14 11.32
N GLU A 648 26.77 -29.34 10.01
CA GLU A 648 28.06 -29.31 9.30
C GLU A 648 28.64 -27.89 9.22
N ILE A 649 27.82 -26.89 8.88
CA ILE A 649 28.27 -25.48 8.89
C ILE A 649 28.57 -25.00 10.32
N HIS A 650 27.73 -25.38 11.29
CA HIS A 650 27.98 -25.09 12.71
C HIS A 650 29.37 -25.59 13.15
N ARG A 651 29.68 -26.86 12.86
CA ARG A 651 30.97 -27.48 13.15
C ARG A 651 32.14 -26.74 12.48
N ARG A 652 32.02 -26.39 11.20
CA ARG A 652 33.06 -25.63 10.48
C ARG A 652 33.26 -24.24 11.08
N LEU A 653 32.20 -23.53 11.43
CA LEU A 653 32.32 -22.21 12.05
C LEU A 653 32.98 -22.29 13.43
N VAL A 654 32.67 -23.28 14.27
CA VAL A 654 33.37 -23.50 15.55
C VAL A 654 34.86 -23.80 15.35
N GLN A 655 35.24 -24.51 14.27
CA GLN A 655 36.62 -24.93 14.00
C GLN A 655 37.47 -23.90 13.26
N GLU A 656 36.88 -23.10 12.35
CA GLU A 656 37.61 -22.22 11.43
C GLU A 656 37.45 -20.72 11.75
N LEU A 657 36.44 -20.29 12.50
CA LEU A 657 36.18 -18.87 12.77
C LEU A 657 37.01 -18.37 13.98
N ASN A 658 37.68 -17.22 13.83
CA ASN A 658 38.51 -16.65 14.89
C ASN A 658 37.62 -16.01 15.99
N LEU A 659 37.36 -16.76 17.06
CA LEU A 659 36.52 -16.31 18.18
C LEU A 659 37.10 -15.09 18.91
N GLU A 660 38.42 -14.96 18.99
CA GLU A 660 39.07 -13.77 19.58
C GLU A 660 38.84 -12.51 18.73
N ALA A 661 38.73 -12.66 17.39
CA ALA A 661 38.31 -11.56 16.52
C ALA A 661 36.88 -11.10 16.85
N ILE A 662 35.97 -12.03 17.15
CA ILE A 662 34.60 -11.70 17.52
C ILE A 662 34.57 -10.94 18.86
N LYS A 663 35.30 -11.44 19.87
CA LYS A 663 35.44 -10.77 21.19
C LYS A 663 35.96 -9.33 21.03
N ALA A 664 37.03 -9.15 20.27
CA ALA A 664 37.61 -7.83 20.03
C ALA A 664 36.64 -6.87 19.31
N ASN A 665 35.92 -7.33 18.27
CA ASN A 665 34.95 -6.48 17.58
C ASN A 665 33.73 -6.16 18.46
N LEU A 666 33.29 -7.05 19.36
CA LEU A 666 32.21 -6.76 20.33
C LEU A 666 32.59 -5.64 21.31
N ILE A 667 33.82 -5.63 21.82
CA ILE A 667 34.34 -4.52 22.66
C ILE A 667 34.35 -3.21 21.85
N VAL A 668 34.88 -3.23 20.63
CA VAL A 668 34.97 -2.02 19.78
C VAL A 668 33.59 -1.45 19.40
N VAL A 669 32.57 -2.29 19.23
CA VAL A 669 31.18 -1.83 19.00
C VAL A 669 30.56 -1.26 20.29
N HIS A 670 30.79 -1.88 21.45
CA HIS A 670 30.33 -1.37 22.74
C HIS A 670 30.95 0.01 23.07
N ASP A 671 32.26 0.16 22.88
CA ASP A 671 32.96 1.40 23.18
C ASP A 671 32.58 2.52 22.20
N TYR A 672 32.30 2.17 20.94
CA TYR A 672 31.68 3.06 19.97
C TYR A 672 30.29 3.53 20.44
N PHE A 673 29.42 2.63 20.91
CA PHE A 673 28.11 2.99 21.47
C PHE A 673 28.24 3.91 22.69
N ALA A 674 29.17 3.62 23.61
CA ALA A 674 29.43 4.47 24.77
C ALA A 674 29.90 5.88 24.36
N ALA A 675 30.76 5.99 23.34
CA ALA A 675 31.25 7.27 22.83
C ALA A 675 30.18 8.07 22.05
N THR A 676 29.44 7.42 21.14
CA THR A 676 28.50 8.06 20.21
C THR A 676 27.13 8.33 20.81
N TYR A 677 26.65 7.48 21.73
CA TYR A 677 25.32 7.60 22.34
C TYR A 677 25.35 7.86 23.84
N HIS A 678 26.53 8.09 24.43
CA HIS A 678 26.71 8.35 25.87
C HIS A 678 26.07 7.29 26.79
N GLY A 679 26.02 6.03 26.32
CA GLY A 679 25.36 4.91 27.02
C GLY A 679 23.82 4.91 26.93
N GLN A 680 23.20 5.83 26.18
CA GLN A 680 21.73 5.93 26.09
C GLN A 680 21.17 5.09 24.93
N TYR A 681 20.94 3.81 25.18
CA TYR A 681 20.19 2.91 24.29
C TYR A 681 18.68 3.10 24.44
N ASP A 682 18.18 3.15 25.68
CA ASP A 682 16.76 3.02 25.97
C ASP A 682 15.93 4.22 25.45
N GLY A 683 14.92 3.95 24.63
CA GLY A 683 14.11 4.96 23.93
C GLY A 683 14.80 5.63 22.73
N ASN A 684 16.11 5.40 22.51
CA ASN A 684 16.88 6.05 21.46
C ASN A 684 16.76 5.33 20.09
N VAL A 685 15.79 5.76 19.28
CA VAL A 685 15.51 5.19 17.94
C VAL A 685 16.65 5.38 16.93
N ALA A 686 17.71 6.13 17.25
CA ALA A 686 18.92 6.14 16.43
C ALA A 686 19.72 4.83 16.56
N CYS A 687 19.76 4.21 17.75
CA CYS A 687 20.52 2.99 18.02
C CYS A 687 20.06 1.80 17.17
N SER A 688 18.76 1.68 16.89
CA SER A 688 18.20 0.62 16.02
C SER A 688 18.32 0.89 14.51
N ARG A 689 18.92 2.02 14.12
CA ARG A 689 19.21 2.38 12.72
C ARG A 689 20.70 2.35 12.40
N ASP A 690 21.54 2.11 13.41
CA ASP A 690 22.98 2.07 13.29
C ASP A 690 23.45 0.66 12.87
N ALA A 691 24.03 0.57 11.67
CA ALA A 691 24.51 -0.69 11.12
C ALA A 691 25.72 -1.27 11.87
N PHE A 692 26.55 -0.44 12.51
CA PHE A 692 27.71 -0.90 13.27
C PHE A 692 27.32 -1.34 14.68
N LEU A 693 26.35 -0.66 15.31
CA LEU A 693 25.76 -1.18 16.55
C LEU A 693 24.98 -2.49 16.30
N THR A 694 24.23 -2.57 15.20
CA THR A 694 23.55 -3.79 14.75
C THR A 694 24.53 -4.94 14.48
N MET A 695 25.74 -4.65 13.98
CA MET A 695 26.81 -5.66 13.86
C MET A 695 27.18 -6.29 15.21
N GLY A 696 27.23 -5.51 16.29
CA GLY A 696 27.50 -6.03 17.63
C GLY A 696 26.43 -7.03 18.09
N PHE A 697 25.15 -6.67 17.94
CA PHE A 697 24.05 -7.60 18.18
C PHE A 697 24.14 -8.85 17.31
N ASN A 698 24.46 -8.71 16.02
CA ASN A 698 24.56 -9.85 15.10
C ASN A 698 25.76 -10.77 15.43
N LEU A 699 26.89 -10.23 15.93
CA LEU A 699 28.02 -11.02 16.43
C LEU A 699 27.63 -11.80 17.71
N TYR A 700 26.91 -11.16 18.63
CA TYR A 700 26.38 -11.81 19.82
C TYR A 700 25.39 -12.93 19.44
N ILE A 701 24.45 -12.68 18.52
CA ILE A 701 23.50 -13.69 18.03
C ILE A 701 24.22 -14.87 17.38
N LEU A 702 25.28 -14.63 16.60
CA LEU A 702 26.11 -15.69 16.03
C LEU A 702 26.78 -16.53 17.13
N MET A 703 27.33 -15.90 18.17
CA MET A 703 27.85 -16.60 19.35
C MET A 703 26.77 -17.46 20.04
N GLN A 704 25.53 -16.97 20.18
CA GLN A 704 24.44 -17.75 20.80
C GLN A 704 24.08 -19.00 19.98
N HIS A 705 23.98 -18.91 18.65
CA HIS A 705 23.73 -20.10 17.82
C HIS A 705 24.88 -21.12 17.88
N LEU A 706 26.14 -20.68 17.97
CA LEU A 706 27.28 -21.58 18.14
C LEU A 706 27.32 -22.22 19.55
N VAL A 707 26.86 -21.52 20.60
CA VAL A 707 26.73 -22.06 21.97
C VAL A 707 25.53 -23.00 22.12
N GLU A 708 24.41 -22.74 21.45
CA GLU A 708 23.25 -23.64 21.42
C GLU A 708 23.61 -24.97 20.71
N PHE A 709 24.48 -24.93 19.69
CA PHE A 709 25.05 -26.13 19.09
C PHE A 709 26.10 -26.83 19.96
N GLU A 710 27.10 -26.09 20.48
CA GLU A 710 28.15 -26.64 21.33
C GLU A 710 28.24 -25.92 22.70
N PRO A 711 27.55 -26.43 23.74
CA PRO A 711 27.56 -25.82 25.07
C PRO A 711 28.94 -25.76 25.76
N SER A 712 29.89 -26.62 25.37
CA SER A 712 31.30 -26.55 25.83
C SER A 712 32.02 -25.27 25.40
N LEU A 713 31.50 -24.57 24.39
CA LEU A 713 32.09 -23.33 23.88
C LEU A 713 31.89 -22.15 24.85
N LEU A 714 30.85 -22.18 25.69
CA LEU A 714 30.47 -21.07 26.58
C LEU A 714 31.60 -20.66 27.55
N SER A 715 32.29 -21.64 28.15
CA SER A 715 33.43 -21.40 29.06
C SER A 715 34.68 -20.86 28.36
N THR A 716 34.78 -21.03 27.03
CA THR A 716 35.87 -20.49 26.19
C THR A 716 35.53 -19.10 25.66
N LEU A 717 34.25 -18.83 25.42
CA LEU A 717 33.73 -17.54 24.97
C LEU A 717 33.69 -16.52 26.11
N VAL A 718 33.24 -16.89 27.31
CA VAL A 718 33.15 -16.00 28.47
C VAL A 718 34.15 -16.42 29.57
N PRO A 719 35.47 -16.23 29.36
CA PRO A 719 36.47 -16.48 30.39
C PRO A 719 36.32 -15.49 31.54
N ALA A 720 36.73 -15.90 32.74
CA ALA A 720 36.60 -15.06 33.94
C ALA A 720 37.46 -13.78 33.89
N ASP A 721 38.57 -13.79 33.13
CA ASP A 721 39.64 -12.81 33.28
C ASP A 721 39.46 -11.52 32.45
N ASP A 722 38.69 -11.55 31.35
CA ASP A 722 38.46 -10.37 30.51
C ASP A 722 37.23 -9.57 30.99
N VAL A 723 37.50 -8.51 31.75
CA VAL A 723 36.48 -7.59 32.26
C VAL A 723 35.81 -6.78 31.15
N ALA A 724 36.55 -6.37 30.12
CA ALA A 724 36.06 -5.50 29.06
C ALA A 724 35.11 -6.26 28.12
N TYR A 725 35.50 -7.47 27.71
CA TYR A 725 34.61 -8.36 26.97
C TYR A 725 33.34 -8.69 27.77
N ARG A 726 33.46 -9.01 29.06
CA ARG A 726 32.30 -9.27 29.93
C ARG A 726 31.32 -8.10 29.99
N THR A 727 31.79 -6.85 30.05
CA THR A 727 30.90 -5.67 30.02
C THR A 727 30.22 -5.49 28.67
N ALA A 728 30.93 -5.71 27.56
CA ALA A 728 30.34 -5.65 26.23
C ALA A 728 29.31 -6.77 26.01
N TYR A 729 29.65 -8.01 26.37
CA TYR A 729 28.78 -9.18 26.30
C TYR A 729 27.47 -8.93 27.08
N ALA A 730 27.54 -8.50 28.34
CA ALA A 730 26.37 -8.25 29.17
C ALA A 730 25.43 -7.15 28.62
N PHE A 731 25.97 -6.15 27.92
CA PHE A 731 25.17 -5.13 27.23
C PHE A 731 24.36 -5.71 26.06
N PHE A 732 24.93 -6.62 25.27
CA PHE A 732 24.20 -7.29 24.18
C PHE A 732 23.23 -8.36 24.71
N ASP A 733 23.59 -9.07 25.79
CA ASP A 733 22.78 -10.09 26.46
C ASP A 733 21.46 -9.49 27.01
N ASP A 734 21.54 -8.41 27.81
CA ASP A 734 20.37 -7.68 28.37
C ASP A 734 19.55 -6.88 27.32
N ARG A 735 19.98 -6.86 26.05
CA ARG A 735 19.29 -6.19 24.94
C ARG A 735 19.03 -7.10 23.75
N CYS A 736 19.18 -8.40 23.89
CA CYS A 736 18.68 -9.41 22.95
C CYS A 736 17.52 -10.21 23.56
N ALA A 737 16.64 -10.72 22.70
CA ALA A 737 15.58 -11.64 23.08
C ALA A 737 15.62 -12.90 22.21
N ARG A 738 15.11 -14.01 22.76
CA ARG A 738 14.85 -15.28 22.09
C ARG A 738 13.34 -15.46 22.00
N VAL A 739 12.87 -15.96 20.86
CA VAL A 739 11.51 -16.49 20.66
C VAL A 739 11.61 -17.81 19.91
N GLU A 740 10.75 -18.76 20.24
CA GLU A 740 10.64 -20.04 19.53
C GLU A 740 9.42 -20.02 18.60
N ILE A 741 9.60 -20.43 17.33
CA ILE A 741 8.51 -20.49 16.35
C ILE A 741 8.39 -21.89 15.76
N VAL A 742 7.14 -22.32 15.50
CA VAL A 742 6.85 -23.56 14.78
C VAL A 742 6.82 -23.27 13.29
N TRP A 743 7.84 -23.72 12.55
CA TRP A 743 7.91 -23.55 11.11
C TRP A 743 7.25 -24.73 10.37
N PRO A 744 6.20 -24.52 9.55
CA PRO A 744 5.51 -25.62 8.88
C PRO A 744 6.42 -26.31 7.84
N THR A 745 6.55 -27.64 7.94
CA THR A 745 7.44 -28.43 7.08
C THR A 745 6.85 -28.69 5.69
N THR A 746 5.53 -28.70 5.54
CA THR A 746 4.80 -28.86 4.27
C THR A 746 4.18 -27.54 3.80
N ARG A 747 4.38 -27.20 2.52
CA ARG A 747 3.82 -25.99 1.88
C ARG A 747 2.42 -26.15 1.26
N ASP A 748 1.83 -27.35 1.32
CA ASP A 748 0.55 -27.66 0.66
C ASP A 748 -0.62 -26.91 1.33
N PRO A 749 -1.27 -25.92 0.67
CA PRO A 749 -2.29 -25.09 1.31
C PRO A 749 -3.59 -25.83 1.64
N ALA A 750 -3.83 -26.99 1.02
CA ALA A 750 -5.04 -27.79 1.24
C ALA A 750 -4.90 -28.78 2.41
N ALA A 751 -3.67 -29.05 2.86
CA ALA A 751 -3.40 -29.93 3.99
C ALA A 751 -3.35 -29.15 5.32
N ARG A 752 -3.96 -29.69 6.37
CA ARG A 752 -3.63 -29.24 7.74
C ARG A 752 -2.14 -29.55 7.98
N PRO A 753 -1.33 -28.65 8.56
CA PRO A 753 0.10 -28.90 8.76
C PRO A 753 0.31 -30.08 9.72
N ILE A 754 0.73 -31.23 9.19
CA ILE A 754 1.07 -32.43 9.97
C ILE A 754 2.54 -32.34 10.38
N GLY A 755 2.81 -31.51 11.39
CA GLY A 755 4.15 -31.23 11.90
C GLY A 755 4.72 -29.89 11.44
N GLY A 756 5.75 -29.47 12.18
CA GLY A 756 6.51 -28.26 11.96
C GLY A 756 7.73 -28.27 12.88
N ASP A 757 8.85 -27.74 12.40
CA ASP A 757 10.10 -27.73 13.15
C ASP A 757 10.10 -26.53 14.12
N LEU A 758 10.49 -26.76 15.38
CA LEU A 758 10.63 -25.69 16.37
C LEU A 758 12.00 -25.01 16.18
N VAL A 759 11.99 -23.71 15.87
CA VAL A 759 13.20 -22.92 15.57
C VAL A 759 13.37 -21.81 16.59
N SER A 760 14.55 -21.74 17.22
CA SER A 760 14.97 -20.61 18.05
C SER A 760 15.41 -19.43 17.17
N ILE A 761 14.83 -18.25 17.39
CA ILE A 761 15.21 -17.00 16.73
C ILE A 761 15.64 -16.00 17.80
N TYR A 762 16.83 -15.44 17.63
CA TYR A 762 17.36 -14.36 18.44
C TYR A 762 17.29 -13.02 17.69
N PHE A 763 16.94 -11.94 18.38
CA PHE A 763 16.85 -10.60 17.80
C PHE A 763 17.18 -9.50 18.83
N PRO A 764 17.65 -8.32 18.40
CA PRO A 764 17.84 -7.17 19.28
C PRO A 764 16.50 -6.56 19.72
N LEU A 765 16.34 -6.28 21.01
CA LEU A 765 15.17 -5.60 21.55
C LEU A 765 15.16 -4.13 21.12
N HIS A 766 14.13 -3.73 20.36
CA HIS A 766 14.05 -2.36 19.86
C HIS A 766 14.00 -1.34 21.01
N PRO A 767 14.77 -0.21 20.96
CA PRO A 767 14.88 0.78 22.04
C PRO A 767 13.57 1.23 22.72
N ILE A 768 12.45 1.26 21.98
CA ILE A 768 11.15 1.69 22.52
C ILE A 768 10.52 0.66 23.48
N CYS A 769 10.93 -0.61 23.45
CA CYS A 769 10.37 -1.67 24.28
C CYS A 769 10.60 -1.39 25.78
N VAL A 770 11.70 -0.70 26.12
CA VAL A 770 12.01 -0.25 27.49
C VAL A 770 11.09 0.89 27.98
N CYS A 771 10.26 1.45 27.10
CA CYS A 771 9.19 2.40 27.46
C CYS A 771 7.89 1.71 27.90
N LEU A 772 7.75 0.38 27.74
CA LEU A 772 6.56 -0.36 28.16
C LEU A 772 6.50 -0.49 29.69
N THR A 773 5.52 0.17 30.33
CA THR A 773 5.36 0.11 31.79
C THR A 773 4.89 -1.28 32.25
N ASP A 774 5.32 -1.74 33.42
CA ASP A 774 4.83 -3.02 33.97
C ASP A 774 3.32 -3.00 34.28
N ARG A 775 2.74 -1.80 34.43
CA ARG A 775 1.29 -1.60 34.52
C ARG A 775 0.59 -1.85 33.18
N ALA A 776 1.25 -1.60 32.04
CA ALA A 776 0.77 -1.99 30.72
C ALA A 776 0.93 -3.50 30.49
N LYS A 777 2.09 -4.09 30.86
CA LYS A 777 2.33 -5.54 30.79
C LYS A 777 1.27 -6.34 31.56
N ARG A 778 1.03 -5.99 32.83
CA ARG A 778 0.00 -6.65 33.65
C ARG A 778 -1.41 -6.45 33.09
N ARG A 779 -1.75 -5.24 32.64
CA ARG A 779 -3.03 -4.95 31.98
C ARG A 779 -3.24 -5.84 30.75
N LEU A 780 -2.21 -6.01 29.91
CA LEU A 780 -2.27 -6.88 28.72
C LEU A 780 -2.54 -8.34 29.11
N LEU A 781 -1.86 -8.86 30.14
CA LEU A 781 -2.07 -10.22 30.65
C LEU A 781 -3.45 -10.43 31.31
N ASP A 782 -3.97 -9.43 32.01
CA ASP A 782 -5.29 -9.45 32.66
C ASP A 782 -6.46 -9.33 31.65
N ASP A 783 -6.31 -8.45 30.65
CA ASP A 783 -7.34 -8.09 29.66
C ASP A 783 -7.47 -9.11 28.51
N VAL A 784 -6.47 -9.96 28.25
CA VAL A 784 -6.54 -10.99 27.19
C VAL A 784 -7.43 -12.17 27.59
N SER A 785 -8.22 -12.67 26.62
CA SER A 785 -9.06 -13.86 26.78
C SER A 785 -8.24 -15.12 27.10
N ARG A 786 -8.87 -16.12 27.72
CA ARG A 786 -8.23 -17.41 28.05
C ARG A 786 -8.82 -18.59 27.25
N ASP A 787 -9.61 -18.24 26.25
CA ASP A 787 -10.23 -19.13 25.28
C ASP A 787 -9.24 -19.54 24.18
N ALA A 788 -9.66 -20.36 23.22
CA ALA A 788 -8.80 -20.86 22.14
C ALA A 788 -8.10 -19.74 21.35
N ASN A 789 -8.79 -18.62 21.11
CA ASN A 789 -8.32 -17.49 20.31
C ASN A 789 -7.47 -16.47 21.10
N ARG A 790 -6.88 -16.87 22.25
CA ARG A 790 -6.10 -15.99 23.12
C ARG A 790 -4.92 -15.31 22.40
N LEU A 791 -4.31 -15.98 21.42
CA LEU A 791 -3.15 -15.46 20.69
C LEU A 791 -3.57 -14.35 19.71
N ASP A 792 -4.77 -14.45 19.12
CA ASP A 792 -5.34 -13.44 18.24
C ASP A 792 -5.71 -12.18 19.05
N ASP A 793 -6.38 -12.35 20.19
CA ASP A 793 -6.74 -11.26 21.10
C ASP A 793 -5.51 -10.62 21.79
N PHE A 794 -4.43 -11.40 22.02
CA PHE A 794 -3.13 -10.87 22.40
C PHE A 794 -2.52 -10.02 21.28
N TYR A 795 -2.40 -10.57 20.07
CA TYR A 795 -1.84 -9.89 18.90
C TYR A 795 -2.57 -8.56 18.62
N ASP A 796 -3.89 -8.56 18.66
CA ASP A 796 -4.74 -7.38 18.56
C ASP A 796 -4.37 -6.26 19.54
N LYS A 797 -4.05 -6.63 20.78
CA LYS A 797 -3.73 -5.69 21.86
C LYS A 797 -2.26 -5.25 21.81
N THR A 798 -1.36 -5.97 21.12
CA THR A 798 0.04 -5.54 20.93
C THR A 798 0.14 -4.20 20.21
N HIS A 799 -0.71 -3.92 19.23
CA HIS A 799 -0.67 -2.65 18.49
C HIS A 799 -0.99 -1.44 19.39
N VAL A 800 -1.93 -1.59 20.34
CA VAL A 800 -2.20 -0.57 21.35
C VAL A 800 -1.00 -0.43 22.31
N ALA A 801 -0.34 -1.53 22.67
CA ALA A 801 0.87 -1.50 23.49
C ALA A 801 2.07 -0.83 22.77
N MET A 802 2.23 -1.01 21.45
CA MET A 802 3.25 -0.30 20.66
C MET A 802 3.03 1.21 20.63
N LEU A 803 1.76 1.65 20.55
CA LEU A 803 1.42 3.06 20.63
C LEU A 803 1.57 3.61 22.06
N GLU A 804 1.30 2.82 23.11
CA GLU A 804 1.65 3.18 24.50
C GLU A 804 3.18 3.30 24.66
N MET A 805 3.99 2.39 24.13
CA MET A 805 5.47 2.47 24.14
C MET A 805 5.98 3.75 23.48
N HIS A 806 5.54 4.05 22.26
CA HIS A 806 5.98 5.24 21.53
C HIS A 806 5.59 6.55 22.25
N HIS A 807 4.38 6.60 22.82
CA HIS A 807 3.93 7.72 23.65
C HIS A 807 4.79 7.88 24.90
N GLN A 808 5.04 6.79 25.66
CA GLN A 808 5.87 6.83 26.87
C GLN A 808 7.32 7.25 26.57
N CYS A 809 7.92 6.83 25.46
CA CYS A 809 9.24 7.34 25.06
C CYS A 809 9.21 8.85 24.78
N THR A 810 8.15 9.35 24.13
CA THR A 810 7.98 10.78 23.82
C THR A 810 7.78 11.62 25.09
N LEU A 811 7.08 11.08 26.09
CA LEU A 811 6.94 11.67 27.42
C LEU A 811 8.27 11.72 28.19
N ARG A 812 9.10 10.65 28.12
CA ARG A 812 10.45 10.62 28.74
C ARG A 812 11.36 11.73 28.22
N GLY A 813 11.19 12.18 26.97
CA GLY A 813 11.91 13.34 26.42
C GLY A 813 11.57 14.70 27.08
N HIS A 814 10.50 14.78 27.87
CA HIS A 814 10.02 16.01 28.51
C HIS A 814 10.02 15.86 30.04
N ALA A 815 11.12 16.28 30.69
CA ALA A 815 11.37 16.01 32.12
C ALA A 815 10.19 16.28 33.08
N TRP A 816 9.45 17.38 32.89
CA TRP A 816 8.30 17.70 33.75
C TRP A 816 7.08 16.80 33.50
N MET A 817 6.85 16.38 32.25
CA MET A 817 5.77 15.43 31.92
C MET A 817 6.12 14.04 32.44
N ALA A 818 7.37 13.60 32.22
CA ALA A 818 7.89 12.33 32.71
C ALA A 818 7.78 12.24 34.24
N LEU A 819 8.16 13.28 34.98
CA LEU A 819 8.02 13.35 36.43
C LEU A 819 6.55 13.22 36.86
N LEU A 820 5.63 13.92 36.20
CA LEU A 820 4.21 13.89 36.52
C LEU A 820 3.57 12.52 36.24
N THR A 821 3.91 11.86 35.12
CA THR A 821 3.34 10.54 34.78
C THR A 821 3.98 9.40 35.56
N GLN A 822 5.29 9.44 35.79
CA GLN A 822 6.02 8.46 36.60
C GLN A 822 5.49 8.39 38.04
N HIS A 823 5.23 9.55 38.66
CA HIS A 823 4.73 9.64 40.03
C HIS A 823 3.20 9.70 40.13
N LEU A 824 2.44 9.54 39.03
CA LEU A 824 0.98 9.69 39.00
C LEU A 824 0.23 8.74 39.95
N SER A 825 0.76 7.54 40.20
CA SER A 825 0.21 6.59 41.19
C SER A 825 0.39 7.08 42.63
N GLN A 826 1.58 7.59 42.96
CA GLN A 826 1.90 8.17 44.26
C GLN A 826 1.12 9.47 44.49
N LEU A 827 0.94 10.29 43.45
CA LEU A 827 0.11 11.50 43.49
C LEU A 827 -1.37 11.19 43.77
N LYS A 828 -1.94 10.13 43.16
CA LYS A 828 -3.31 9.67 43.47
C LYS A 828 -3.45 9.22 44.92
N LEU A 829 -2.49 8.45 45.45
CA LEU A 829 -2.47 8.06 46.87
C LEU A 829 -2.32 9.28 47.80
N ALA A 830 -1.43 10.21 47.48
CA ALA A 830 -1.22 11.43 48.27
C ALA A 830 -2.46 12.33 48.31
N ALA A 831 -3.17 12.49 47.17
CA ALA A 831 -4.42 13.24 47.12
C ALA A 831 -5.54 12.57 47.92
N PHE A 832 -5.61 11.23 47.94
CA PHE A 832 -6.54 10.50 48.79
C PHE A 832 -6.23 10.68 50.29
N VAL A 833 -4.96 10.53 50.70
CA VAL A 833 -4.55 10.78 52.09
C VAL A 833 -4.81 12.23 52.50
N TRP A 834 -4.57 13.19 51.61
CA TRP A 834 -4.86 14.61 51.83
C TRP A 834 -6.38 14.88 51.94
N SER A 835 -7.22 14.19 51.17
CA SER A 835 -8.68 14.21 51.32
C SER A 835 -9.12 13.72 52.70
N VAL A 836 -8.56 12.60 53.19
CA VAL A 836 -8.87 12.07 54.53
C VAL A 836 -8.44 13.07 55.62
N PHE A 837 -7.25 13.69 55.47
CA PHE A 837 -6.79 14.74 56.39
C PHE A 837 -7.70 15.99 56.37
N LEU A 838 -8.05 16.50 55.18
CA LEU A 838 -8.95 17.65 55.01
C LEU A 838 -10.33 17.38 55.63
N ASN A 839 -10.90 16.20 55.40
CA ASN A 839 -12.20 15.83 55.98
C ASN A 839 -12.12 15.61 57.49
N GLY A 840 -11.02 15.08 58.02
CA GLY A 840 -10.76 15.06 59.47
C GLY A 840 -10.68 16.47 60.07
N LEU A 841 -10.04 17.41 59.37
CA LEU A 841 -9.94 18.81 59.78
C LEU A 841 -11.32 19.52 59.72
N ILE A 842 -12.14 19.21 58.72
CA ILE A 842 -13.55 19.65 58.68
C ILE A 842 -14.33 19.13 59.89
N VAL A 843 -14.22 17.83 60.22
CA VAL A 843 -14.89 17.24 61.40
C VAL A 843 -14.45 17.88 62.72
N VAL A 844 -13.19 18.33 62.84
CA VAL A 844 -12.66 18.96 64.07
C VAL A 844 -13.06 20.44 64.21
N TYR A 845 -13.16 21.19 63.10
CA TYR A 845 -13.28 22.65 63.16
C TYR A 845 -14.58 23.26 62.56
N ASN A 846 -15.46 22.47 61.95
CA ASN A 846 -16.64 23.01 61.25
C ASN A 846 -17.90 23.06 62.14
N GLU A 847 -18.05 24.13 62.93
CA GLU A 847 -19.31 24.46 63.60
C GLU A 847 -20.36 24.89 62.55
N LEU A 848 -21.60 24.37 62.63
CA LEU A 848 -22.56 24.41 61.52
C LEU A 848 -23.00 25.82 61.07
N ASP A 849 -23.00 26.81 61.96
CA ASP A 849 -23.34 28.22 61.66
C ASP A 849 -22.09 29.11 61.41
N SER A 850 -20.89 28.54 61.45
CA SER A 850 -19.63 29.29 61.30
C SER A 850 -19.17 29.38 59.84
N ARG A 851 -18.34 30.38 59.52
CA ARG A 851 -17.56 30.36 58.26
C ARG A 851 -16.45 29.32 58.37
N THR A 852 -16.21 28.62 57.27
CA THR A 852 -15.04 27.75 57.07
C THR A 852 -13.77 28.44 57.56
N PRO A 853 -13.01 27.83 58.50
CA PRO A 853 -11.81 28.46 59.02
C PRO A 853 -10.73 28.49 57.94
N PHE A 854 -9.88 29.51 57.96
CA PHE A 854 -8.82 29.73 56.97
C PHE A 854 -7.92 28.49 56.76
N ALA A 855 -7.71 27.67 57.80
CA ALA A 855 -7.00 26.40 57.70
C ALA A 855 -7.69 25.38 56.76
N VAL A 856 -9.02 25.22 56.84
CA VAL A 856 -9.80 24.38 55.91
C VAL A 856 -9.69 24.92 54.49
N GLN A 857 -9.81 26.24 54.31
CA GLN A 857 -9.73 26.87 52.98
C GLN A 857 -8.36 26.64 52.32
N VAL A 858 -7.25 26.88 53.05
CA VAL A 858 -5.89 26.64 52.53
C VAL A 858 -5.66 25.16 52.19
N VAL A 859 -6.06 24.23 53.07
CA VAL A 859 -5.93 22.78 52.83
C VAL A 859 -6.83 22.35 51.64
N GLY A 860 -7.99 22.98 51.47
CA GLY A 860 -8.89 22.81 50.33
C GLY A 860 -8.27 23.26 49.00
N TYR A 861 -7.63 24.44 48.95
CA TYR A 861 -6.93 24.90 47.74
C TYR A 861 -5.75 24.00 47.37
N VAL A 862 -5.02 23.46 48.36
CA VAL A 862 -3.99 22.43 48.10
C VAL A 862 -4.62 21.15 47.55
N HIS A 863 -5.81 20.74 48.03
CA HIS A 863 -6.52 19.58 47.48
C HIS A 863 -6.96 19.81 46.03
N VAL A 864 -7.47 21.00 45.70
CA VAL A 864 -7.79 21.40 44.31
C VAL A 864 -6.56 21.29 43.40
N ALA A 865 -5.39 21.77 43.86
CA ALA A 865 -4.14 21.68 43.10
C ALA A 865 -3.71 20.23 42.85
N LEU A 866 -3.85 19.34 43.86
CA LEU A 866 -3.57 17.91 43.71
C LEU A 866 -4.54 17.23 42.72
N CYS A 867 -5.85 17.51 42.80
CA CYS A 867 -6.83 17.01 41.85
C CYS A 867 -6.58 17.54 40.43
N ALA A 868 -6.19 18.80 40.27
CA ALA A 868 -5.84 19.38 38.97
C ALA A 868 -4.59 18.73 38.37
N ALA A 869 -3.56 18.46 39.18
CA ALA A 869 -2.37 17.72 38.75
C ALA A 869 -2.68 16.27 38.36
N ILE A 870 -3.63 15.61 39.04
CA ILE A 870 -4.13 14.28 38.66
C ILE A 870 -4.85 14.30 37.32
N VAL A 871 -5.73 15.29 37.08
CA VAL A 871 -6.41 15.45 35.79
C VAL A 871 -5.40 15.77 34.68
N ALA A 872 -4.41 16.64 34.93
CA ALA A 872 -3.35 16.92 33.96
C ALA A 872 -2.53 15.66 33.62
N GLY A 873 -2.11 14.88 34.63
CA GLY A 873 -1.39 13.63 34.42
C GLY A 873 -2.22 12.58 33.67
N HIS A 874 -3.54 12.51 33.92
CA HIS A 874 -4.48 11.65 33.19
C HIS A 874 -4.63 12.09 31.72
N CYS A 875 -4.77 13.39 31.47
CA CYS A 875 -4.86 13.96 30.12
C CYS A 875 -3.55 13.84 29.31
N ILE A 876 -2.39 13.78 29.99
CA ILE A 876 -1.09 13.54 29.35
C ILE A 876 -0.87 12.03 29.10
N ASN A 877 -1.27 11.16 30.03
CA ASN A 877 -0.94 9.73 29.97
C ASN A 877 -2.00 8.87 29.27
N ASP A 878 -3.26 8.94 29.72
CA ASP A 878 -4.31 7.98 29.36
C ASP A 878 -5.16 8.47 28.15
N VAL A 879 -5.36 9.79 28.01
CA VAL A 879 -6.19 10.37 26.93
C VAL A 879 -5.65 10.14 25.51
N PRO A 880 -4.34 10.28 25.21
CA PRO A 880 -3.82 9.96 23.88
C PRO A 880 -4.04 8.49 23.50
N LEU A 881 -3.88 7.58 24.47
CA LEU A 881 -4.13 6.15 24.31
C LEU A 881 -5.62 5.86 24.06
N LEU A 882 -6.52 6.62 24.72
CA LEU A 882 -7.96 6.50 24.51
C LEU A 882 -8.40 6.96 23.12
N LEU A 883 -7.85 8.06 22.62
CA LEU A 883 -8.12 8.55 21.25
C LEU A 883 -7.58 7.59 20.19
N VAL A 884 -6.42 6.98 20.45
CA VAL A 884 -5.87 5.88 19.65
C VAL A 884 -6.79 4.65 19.69
N ALA A 885 -7.24 4.21 20.87
CA ALA A 885 -8.09 3.04 21.03
C ALA A 885 -9.49 3.23 20.41
N HIS A 886 -10.06 4.43 20.47
CA HIS A 886 -11.32 4.76 19.80
C HIS A 886 -11.16 4.67 18.27
N ARG A 887 -10.13 5.32 17.72
CA ARG A 887 -9.78 5.18 16.29
C ARG A 887 -9.50 3.72 15.90
N HIS A 888 -8.87 2.95 16.77
CA HIS A 888 -8.59 1.53 16.53
C HIS A 888 -9.86 0.66 16.55
N ASN A 889 -10.89 1.05 17.31
CA ASN A 889 -12.19 0.39 17.25
C ASN A 889 -12.94 0.78 15.96
N ASP A 890 -12.86 2.04 15.52
CA ASP A 890 -13.32 2.48 14.18
C ASP A 890 -12.55 1.80 13.03
N HIS A 891 -11.35 1.25 13.28
CA HIS A 891 -10.61 0.39 12.33
C HIS A 891 -10.82 -1.12 12.57
N ARG A 892 -11.39 -1.56 13.70
CA ARG A 892 -11.75 -2.97 13.93
C ARG A 892 -13.00 -3.37 13.15
N THR A 893 -13.92 -2.43 12.92
CA THR A 893 -15.02 -2.57 11.94
C THR A 893 -14.54 -2.53 10.47
N LEU A 894 -13.28 -2.18 10.23
CA LEU A 894 -12.62 -2.18 8.93
C LEU A 894 -11.65 -3.36 8.76
N ARG A 895 -11.68 -4.33 9.68
CA ARG A 895 -11.01 -5.61 9.49
C ARG A 895 -11.79 -6.53 8.55
N PHE A 896 -11.06 -7.52 8.07
CA PHE A 896 -11.55 -8.68 7.37
C PHE A 896 -11.76 -9.76 8.45
N ASP A 897 -13.01 -10.12 8.77
CA ASP A 897 -13.25 -11.34 9.55
C ASP A 897 -13.08 -12.53 8.59
N SER A 898 -12.14 -13.44 8.88
CA SER A 898 -11.83 -14.61 8.04
C SER A 898 -12.95 -15.66 7.97
N SER A 899 -14.10 -15.36 8.58
CA SER A 899 -15.33 -16.14 8.60
C SER A 899 -16.49 -15.51 7.81
N VAL A 900 -16.27 -14.36 7.17
CA VAL A 900 -17.27 -13.63 6.38
C VAL A 900 -16.72 -13.33 4.98
N GLU A 901 -17.56 -13.54 3.97
CA GLU A 901 -17.24 -13.35 2.55
C GLU A 901 -17.34 -11.86 2.14
N ASP A 902 -16.58 -11.00 2.83
CA ASP A 902 -16.39 -9.58 2.49
C ASP A 902 -15.82 -9.44 1.06
N THR A 903 -16.45 -8.63 0.21
CA THR A 903 -16.04 -8.51 -1.19
C THR A 903 -14.87 -7.54 -1.39
N LEU A 904 -14.19 -7.63 -2.53
CA LEU A 904 -13.09 -6.71 -2.86
C LEU A 904 -13.56 -5.24 -2.95
N ASP A 905 -14.82 -5.01 -3.32
CA ASP A 905 -15.46 -3.69 -3.32
C ASP A 905 -15.66 -3.14 -1.91
N ASP A 906 -16.11 -3.96 -0.95
CA ASP A 906 -16.20 -3.59 0.47
C ASP A 906 -14.82 -3.20 0.99
N VAL A 907 -13.81 -4.00 0.65
CA VAL A 907 -12.41 -3.77 1.03
C VAL A 907 -11.87 -2.47 0.42
N GLU A 908 -12.10 -2.19 -0.86
CA GLU A 908 -11.61 -0.95 -1.46
C GLU A 908 -12.40 0.27 -0.95
N ALA A 909 -13.70 0.14 -0.67
CA ALA A 909 -14.47 1.19 0.00
C ALA A 909 -13.94 1.49 1.42
N LYS A 910 -13.66 0.44 2.21
CA LYS A 910 -13.00 0.55 3.53
C LYS A 910 -11.61 1.22 3.41
N VAL A 911 -10.80 0.85 2.41
CA VAL A 911 -9.46 1.44 2.18
C VAL A 911 -9.53 2.89 1.68
N ARG A 912 -10.46 3.22 0.76
CA ARG A 912 -10.71 4.60 0.31
C ARG A 912 -11.10 5.50 1.51
N ALA A 913 -11.96 5.01 2.40
CA ALA A 913 -12.35 5.72 3.63
C ALA A 913 -11.17 5.96 4.60
N VAL A 914 -10.21 5.02 4.69
CA VAL A 914 -8.98 5.20 5.48
C VAL A 914 -8.00 6.17 4.79
N SER A 915 -7.97 6.21 3.46
CA SER A 915 -7.03 7.05 2.71
C SER A 915 -7.38 8.54 2.68
N ASP A 916 -8.62 8.94 3.01
CA ASP A 916 -9.11 10.31 2.82
C ASP A 916 -8.99 11.21 4.08
N ASP A 917 -7.80 11.24 4.68
CA ASP A 917 -7.45 12.00 5.89
C ASP A 917 -7.56 13.54 5.71
N ARG A 918 -8.01 14.01 4.54
CA ARG A 918 -8.22 15.42 4.18
C ARG A 918 -9.60 15.95 4.56
N LEU A 919 -10.59 15.09 4.81
CA LEU A 919 -12.00 15.51 5.00
C LEU A 919 -12.36 16.10 6.38
N LEU A 920 -11.47 16.07 7.39
CA LEU A 920 -11.82 16.43 8.78
C LEU A 920 -11.02 17.59 9.46
N PRO A 921 -10.96 18.82 8.93
CA PRO A 921 -10.21 19.92 9.59
C PRO A 921 -10.93 20.66 10.73
N ARG A 922 -12.27 20.60 10.83
CA ARG A 922 -13.03 21.50 11.76
C ARG A 922 -14.05 20.85 12.71
N ARG A 923 -14.50 19.61 12.46
CA ARG A 923 -15.26 18.82 13.46
C ARG A 923 -14.37 18.05 14.45
N ARG A 924 -13.09 17.81 14.12
CA ARG A 924 -12.15 16.98 14.90
C ARG A 924 -12.06 17.39 16.39
N GLY A 925 -11.98 18.69 16.69
CA GLY A 925 -11.84 19.17 18.08
C GLY A 925 -13.03 18.87 18.98
N TRP A 926 -14.26 19.13 18.51
CA TRP A 926 -15.48 18.81 19.27
C TRP A 926 -15.70 17.31 19.42
N PHE A 927 -15.40 16.53 18.38
CA PHE A 927 -15.47 15.06 18.43
C PHE A 927 -14.48 14.47 19.45
N VAL A 928 -13.21 14.90 19.40
CA VAL A 928 -12.17 14.53 20.37
C VAL A 928 -12.60 14.90 21.79
N LEU A 929 -13.13 16.12 22.00
CA LEU A 929 -13.61 16.56 23.30
C LEU A 929 -14.80 15.71 23.78
N SER A 930 -15.77 15.37 22.93
CA SER A 930 -16.89 14.50 23.34
C SER A 930 -16.43 13.08 23.66
N VAL A 931 -15.51 12.49 22.89
CA VAL A 931 -14.97 11.14 23.14
C VAL A 931 -14.20 11.10 24.47
N VAL A 932 -13.41 12.13 24.77
CA VAL A 932 -12.67 12.24 26.05
C VAL A 932 -13.61 12.50 27.23
N LEU A 933 -14.61 13.38 27.08
CA LEU A 933 -15.55 13.70 28.15
C LEU A 933 -16.58 12.59 28.43
N TRP A 934 -16.77 11.61 27.55
CA TRP A 934 -17.66 10.45 27.78
C TRP A 934 -16.96 9.19 28.29
N ASP A 935 -15.62 9.21 28.42
CA ASP A 935 -14.88 8.12 29.06
C ASP A 935 -15.15 8.09 30.58
N ALA A 936 -15.47 6.92 31.11
CA ALA A 936 -15.79 6.74 32.53
C ALA A 936 -14.64 7.13 33.47
N LYS A 937 -13.36 6.92 33.09
CA LYS A 937 -12.21 7.29 33.94
C LYS A 937 -11.98 8.80 33.93
N THR A 938 -12.10 9.41 32.75
CA THR A 938 -11.93 10.85 32.54
C THR A 938 -13.08 11.62 33.19
N MET A 939 -14.33 11.19 33.01
CA MET A 939 -15.49 11.70 33.76
C MET A 939 -15.22 11.64 35.26
N TYR A 940 -14.79 10.50 35.80
CA TYR A 940 -14.55 10.36 37.23
C TYR A 940 -13.52 11.38 37.77
N HIS A 941 -12.38 11.53 37.09
CA HIS A 941 -11.35 12.48 37.52
C HIS A 941 -11.77 13.95 37.32
N VAL A 942 -12.54 14.26 36.29
CA VAL A 942 -13.11 15.61 36.08
C VAL A 942 -14.20 15.92 37.13
N SER A 943 -15.04 14.94 37.49
CA SER A 943 -16.05 15.10 38.56
C SER A 943 -15.42 15.31 39.93
N LEU A 944 -14.33 14.60 40.27
CA LEU A 944 -13.56 14.88 41.49
C LEU A 944 -13.01 16.32 41.48
N LEU A 945 -12.37 16.74 40.38
CA LEU A 945 -11.87 18.13 40.28
C LEU A 945 -13.01 19.16 40.41
N ALA A 946 -14.17 18.92 39.80
CA ALA A 946 -15.33 19.80 39.91
C ALA A 946 -15.88 19.88 41.35
N LEU A 947 -15.93 18.75 42.08
CA LEU A 947 -16.33 18.70 43.49
C LEU A 947 -15.30 19.44 44.38
N ALA A 948 -14.00 19.25 44.14
CA ALA A 948 -12.95 19.95 44.89
C ALA A 948 -13.01 21.47 44.68
N VAL A 949 -13.15 21.92 43.43
CA VAL A 949 -13.30 23.34 43.08
C VAL A 949 -14.59 23.90 43.68
N GLY A 950 -15.70 23.16 43.61
CA GLY A 950 -16.96 23.54 44.26
C GLY A 950 -16.80 23.74 45.77
N GLY A 951 -16.13 22.80 46.45
CA GLY A 951 -15.87 22.90 47.90
C GLY A 951 -15.03 24.11 48.28
N ALA A 952 -14.02 24.46 47.47
CA ALA A 952 -13.10 25.57 47.73
C ALA A 952 -13.57 26.96 47.25
N VAL A 953 -14.51 27.03 46.31
CA VAL A 953 -15.01 28.29 45.71
C VAL A 953 -16.40 28.68 46.23
N LEU A 954 -17.22 27.71 46.65
CA LEU A 954 -18.55 27.96 47.20
C LEU A 954 -18.59 27.90 48.74
N ASP A 955 -17.43 27.70 49.40
CA ASP A 955 -17.31 27.44 50.85
C ASP A 955 -18.25 26.31 51.34
N MET A 956 -18.36 25.24 50.54
CA MET A 956 -19.26 24.09 50.79
C MET A 956 -18.46 22.85 51.22
N PRO A 957 -18.09 22.70 52.51
CA PRO A 957 -17.23 21.61 52.98
C PRO A 957 -17.79 20.20 52.74
N LEU A 958 -19.12 20.06 52.61
CA LEU A 958 -19.78 18.81 52.21
C LEU A 958 -19.24 18.23 50.90
N LEU A 959 -18.79 19.06 49.96
CA LEU A 959 -18.26 18.59 48.67
C LEU A 959 -16.90 17.89 48.80
N PHE A 960 -16.14 18.17 49.86
CA PHE A 960 -14.92 17.41 50.18
C PHE A 960 -15.21 16.03 50.75
N ALA A 961 -16.37 15.80 51.40
CA ALA A 961 -16.71 14.50 51.97
C ALA A 961 -16.84 13.39 50.91
N PHE A 962 -17.35 13.72 49.72
CA PHE A 962 -17.42 12.79 48.59
C PHE A 962 -16.06 12.26 48.12
N HIS A 963 -14.96 12.98 48.38
CA HIS A 963 -13.61 12.55 47.99
C HIS A 963 -13.09 11.38 48.83
N VAL A 964 -13.67 11.12 50.01
CA VAL A 964 -13.32 9.95 50.83
C VAL A 964 -13.79 8.64 50.16
N LEU A 965 -14.82 8.71 49.30
CA LEU A 965 -15.34 7.55 48.56
C LEU A 965 -14.36 7.01 47.49
N ASP A 966 -13.32 7.78 47.12
CA ASP A 966 -12.24 7.30 46.23
C ASP A 966 -11.49 6.08 46.81
N ILE A 967 -11.60 5.79 48.12
CA ILE A 967 -11.09 4.55 48.73
C ILE A 967 -11.54 3.28 47.96
N VAL A 968 -12.76 3.28 47.41
CA VAL A 968 -13.33 2.18 46.61
C VAL A 968 -12.59 1.99 45.28
N ASN A 969 -12.01 3.06 44.74
CA ASN A 969 -11.20 3.03 43.53
C ASN A 969 -9.71 2.82 43.81
N GLN A 970 -9.19 3.24 44.97
CA GLN A 970 -7.79 2.98 45.36
C GLN A 970 -7.55 1.49 45.66
N SER A 971 -8.49 0.80 46.32
CA SER A 971 -8.40 -0.64 46.62
C SER A 971 -8.91 -1.52 45.48
N THR A 972 -8.22 -2.64 45.20
CA THR A 972 -8.72 -3.69 44.30
C THR A 972 -9.93 -4.40 44.88
N GLU A 973 -9.87 -4.77 46.16
CA GLU A 973 -10.89 -5.59 46.83
C GLU A 973 -12.22 -4.86 46.97
N LEU A 974 -12.17 -3.59 47.37
CA LEU A 974 -13.38 -2.74 47.44
C LEU A 974 -14.01 -2.54 46.05
N ARG A 975 -13.19 -2.48 44.99
CA ARG A 975 -13.67 -2.42 43.60
C ARG A 975 -14.34 -3.73 43.17
N TYR A 976 -13.87 -4.89 43.63
CA TYR A 976 -14.55 -6.17 43.40
C TYR A 976 -15.88 -6.27 44.16
N ILE A 977 -15.95 -5.79 45.41
CA ILE A 977 -17.21 -5.71 46.16
C ILE A 977 -18.21 -4.78 45.45
N SER A 978 -17.76 -3.61 44.99
CA SER A 978 -18.59 -2.70 44.19
C SER A 978 -19.09 -3.35 42.88
N LYS A 979 -18.21 -4.06 42.15
CA LYS A 979 -18.59 -4.85 40.96
C LYS A 979 -19.64 -5.92 41.27
N ALA A 980 -19.58 -6.58 42.43
CA ALA A 980 -20.56 -7.61 42.81
C ALA A 980 -21.99 -7.04 42.97
N ILE A 981 -22.14 -5.76 43.29
CA ILE A 981 -23.42 -5.05 43.34
C ILE A 981 -23.83 -4.53 41.95
N VAL A 982 -22.89 -3.95 41.20
CA VAL A 982 -23.17 -3.33 39.89
C VAL A 982 -23.44 -4.36 38.79
N HIS A 983 -22.74 -5.49 38.77
CA HIS A 983 -22.87 -6.53 37.74
C HIS A 983 -24.27 -7.17 37.67
N PRO A 984 -24.89 -7.63 38.78
CA PRO A 984 -26.30 -8.04 38.79
C PRO A 984 -27.28 -6.85 38.82
N GLY A 985 -26.81 -5.60 38.68
CA GLY A 985 -27.61 -4.39 38.89
C GLY A 985 -28.92 -4.34 38.10
N LYS A 986 -28.97 -4.93 36.90
CA LYS A 986 -30.22 -5.13 36.13
C LYS A 986 -31.21 -6.01 36.89
N SER A 987 -30.79 -7.18 37.35
CA SER A 987 -31.63 -8.13 38.08
C SER A 987 -32.04 -7.57 39.46
N LEU A 988 -31.11 -6.89 40.14
CA LEU A 988 -31.40 -6.18 41.39
C LEU A 988 -32.44 -5.07 41.20
N ALA A 989 -32.38 -4.32 40.09
CA ALA A 989 -33.40 -3.35 39.74
C ALA A 989 -34.78 -3.99 39.45
N HIS A 990 -34.84 -5.17 38.83
CA HIS A 990 -36.10 -5.91 38.66
C HIS A 990 -36.68 -6.36 40.01
N ILE A 991 -35.83 -6.82 40.95
CA ILE A 991 -36.27 -7.17 42.32
C ILE A 991 -36.78 -5.92 43.06
N LEU A 992 -36.11 -4.77 42.92
CA LEU A 992 -36.57 -3.49 43.48
C LEU A 992 -37.90 -3.02 42.87
N ILE A 993 -38.08 -3.15 41.55
CA ILE A 993 -39.35 -2.84 40.88
C ILE A 993 -40.46 -3.78 41.38
N LEU A 994 -40.19 -5.08 41.52
CA LEU A 994 -41.13 -6.05 42.07
C LEU A 994 -41.49 -5.75 43.53
N TYR A 995 -40.51 -5.33 44.34
CA TYR A 995 -40.74 -4.86 45.71
C TYR A 995 -41.66 -3.64 45.73
N MET A 996 -41.38 -2.60 44.93
CA MET A 996 -42.17 -1.37 44.90
C MET A 996 -43.58 -1.60 44.36
N LEU A 997 -43.76 -2.45 43.34
CA LEU A 997 -45.09 -2.85 42.84
C LEU A 997 -45.87 -3.64 43.89
N SER A 998 -45.21 -4.54 44.61
CA SER A 998 -45.84 -5.33 45.68
C SER A 998 -46.22 -4.44 46.87
N ALA A 999 -45.32 -3.54 47.30
CA ALA A 999 -45.58 -2.55 48.35
C ALA A 999 -46.67 -1.55 47.95
N TYR A 1000 -46.84 -1.24 46.66
CA TYR A 1000 -47.99 -0.50 46.15
C TYR A 1000 -49.30 -1.27 46.32
N VAL A 1001 -49.35 -2.57 46.00
CA VAL A 1001 -50.53 -3.41 46.24
C VAL A 1001 -50.86 -3.48 47.73
N PHE A 1002 -49.87 -3.70 48.61
CA PHE A 1002 -50.07 -3.67 50.06
C PHE A 1002 -50.51 -2.29 50.56
N GLY A 1003 -49.95 -1.19 50.05
CA GLY A 1003 -50.35 0.17 50.40
C GLY A 1003 -51.77 0.52 49.93
N PHE A 1004 -52.21 -0.01 48.79
CA PHE A 1004 -53.59 0.12 48.30
C PHE A 1004 -54.58 -0.64 49.20
N VAL A 1005 -54.28 -1.90 49.52
CA VAL A 1005 -55.10 -2.72 50.46
C VAL A 1005 -55.10 -2.10 51.87
N GLY A 1006 -53.97 -1.49 52.27
CA GLY A 1006 -53.86 -0.68 53.49
C GLY A 1006 -54.82 0.50 53.47
N ALA A 1007 -54.83 1.29 52.39
CA ALA A 1007 -55.71 2.43 52.21
C ALA A 1007 -57.21 2.07 52.24
N THR A 1008 -57.60 0.96 51.60
CA THR A 1008 -59.03 0.59 51.47
C THR A 1008 -59.60 -0.15 52.67
N TYR A 1009 -58.80 -0.93 53.42
CA TYR A 1009 -59.29 -1.80 54.50
C TYR A 1009 -58.69 -1.51 55.88
N PHE A 1010 -57.53 -0.85 55.96
CA PHE A 1010 -56.75 -0.72 57.21
C PHE A 1010 -56.28 0.72 57.51
N SER A 1011 -56.79 1.74 56.82
CA SER A 1011 -56.33 3.14 56.96
C SER A 1011 -56.42 3.71 58.38
N ALA A 1012 -57.36 3.23 59.19
CA ALA A 1012 -57.45 3.58 60.62
C ALA A 1012 -56.27 3.08 61.48
N TYR A 1013 -55.55 2.04 61.06
CA TYR A 1013 -54.38 1.52 61.78
C TYR A 1013 -53.08 2.26 61.43
N PHE A 1014 -53.11 3.17 60.44
CA PHE A 1014 -52.00 4.07 60.06
C PHE A 1014 -51.94 5.37 60.88
N GLU A 1015 -52.87 5.57 61.82
CA GLU A 1015 -52.89 6.72 62.72
C GLU A 1015 -52.07 6.43 64.00
N LYS A 1016 -50.82 6.89 64.01
CA LYS A 1016 -49.86 6.65 65.08
C LYS A 1016 -49.45 7.97 65.72
N ASP A 1017 -49.54 8.05 67.04
CA ASP A 1017 -49.14 9.21 67.85
C ASP A 1017 -49.72 10.57 67.38
N GLY A 1018 -50.95 10.54 66.83
CA GLY A 1018 -51.66 11.70 66.30
C GLY A 1018 -51.37 12.03 64.82
N HIS A 1019 -50.52 11.25 64.15
CA HIS A 1019 -50.22 11.39 62.73
C HIS A 1019 -50.76 10.19 61.93
N ASN A 1020 -51.66 10.45 60.98
CA ASN A 1020 -52.12 9.44 60.02
C ASN A 1020 -51.25 9.46 58.76
N GLY A 1021 -50.43 8.42 58.58
CA GLY A 1021 -49.57 8.26 57.39
C GLY A 1021 -50.33 7.92 56.11
N CYS A 1022 -51.63 7.59 56.19
CA CYS A 1022 -52.43 7.06 55.09
C CYS A 1022 -53.67 7.93 54.79
N THR A 1023 -53.45 9.23 54.60
CA THR A 1023 -54.48 10.20 54.18
C THR A 1023 -54.78 10.18 52.68
N THR A 1024 -53.83 9.74 51.86
CA THR A 1024 -53.97 9.58 50.40
C THR A 1024 -53.26 8.30 49.97
N LEU A 1025 -53.68 7.68 48.86
CA LEU A 1025 -53.04 6.45 48.35
C LEU A 1025 -51.52 6.60 48.17
N TRP A 1026 -51.05 7.77 47.77
CA TRP A 1026 -49.61 8.07 47.65
C TRP A 1026 -48.90 8.08 49.02
N ALA A 1027 -49.51 8.71 50.03
CA ALA A 1027 -48.98 8.68 51.40
C ALA A 1027 -49.01 7.25 51.98
N CYS A 1028 -50.14 6.54 51.85
CA CYS A 1028 -50.27 5.13 52.25
C CYS A 1028 -49.18 4.26 51.62
N PHE A 1029 -48.89 4.45 50.32
CA PHE A 1029 -47.81 3.74 49.61
C PHE A 1029 -46.43 4.10 50.14
N LEU A 1030 -46.09 5.39 50.25
CA LEU A 1030 -44.78 5.81 50.76
C LEU A 1030 -44.54 5.32 52.18
N THR A 1031 -45.51 5.48 53.09
CA THR A 1031 -45.43 4.92 54.45
C THR A 1031 -45.32 3.39 54.42
N SER A 1032 -46.02 2.70 53.50
CA SER A 1032 -45.90 1.24 53.35
C SER A 1032 -44.55 0.78 52.81
N VAL A 1033 -43.78 1.63 52.12
CA VAL A 1033 -42.41 1.32 51.68
C VAL A 1033 -41.40 1.65 52.78
N ASP A 1034 -41.49 2.87 53.32
CA ASP A 1034 -40.51 3.46 54.24
C ASP A 1034 -40.56 2.80 55.63
N GLU A 1035 -41.72 2.81 56.27
CA GLU A 1035 -41.91 2.17 57.58
C GLU A 1035 -41.90 0.63 57.49
N GLY A 1036 -42.12 0.08 56.30
CA GLY A 1036 -42.00 -1.35 56.00
C GLY A 1036 -40.57 -1.90 56.07
N PHE A 1037 -39.55 -1.07 55.83
CA PHE A 1037 -38.14 -1.44 56.06
C PHE A 1037 -37.63 -1.03 57.44
N LYS A 1038 -38.10 0.09 58.00
CA LYS A 1038 -37.62 0.62 59.28
C LYS A 1038 -38.05 -0.21 60.50
N ASN A 1039 -39.21 -0.86 60.45
CA ASN A 1039 -39.81 -1.51 61.62
C ASN A 1039 -39.57 -3.03 61.60
N ASN A 1040 -39.13 -3.57 62.75
CA ASN A 1040 -39.03 -5.01 62.94
C ASN A 1040 -40.42 -5.67 62.83
N GLY A 1041 -40.56 -6.65 61.95
CA GLY A 1041 -41.86 -7.23 61.57
C GLY A 1041 -42.53 -6.57 60.36
N GLY A 1042 -41.84 -5.67 59.66
CA GLY A 1042 -42.37 -4.96 58.50
C GLY A 1042 -43.45 -3.95 58.88
N ILE A 1043 -44.37 -3.66 57.96
CA ILE A 1043 -45.43 -2.66 58.17
C ILE A 1043 -46.28 -2.94 59.43
N GLY A 1044 -46.45 -4.21 59.81
CA GLY A 1044 -47.17 -4.61 61.02
C GLY A 1044 -46.51 -4.17 62.34
N GLY A 1045 -45.21 -3.86 62.32
CA GLY A 1045 -44.51 -3.25 63.47
C GLY A 1045 -44.69 -1.73 63.56
N TYR A 1046 -45.04 -1.07 62.45
CA TYR A 1046 -45.39 0.36 62.45
C TYR A 1046 -46.81 0.58 62.95
N LEU A 1047 -47.77 -0.13 62.36
CA LEU A 1047 -49.21 0.10 62.49
C LEU A 1047 -49.75 -0.19 63.90
N VAL A 1048 -50.85 0.46 64.26
CA VAL A 1048 -51.46 0.36 65.60
C VAL A 1048 -51.85 -1.11 65.92
N PRO A 1049 -51.45 -1.67 67.09
CA PRO A 1049 -51.69 -3.07 67.42
C PRO A 1049 -53.18 -3.35 67.68
N SER A 1050 -53.78 -4.20 66.85
CA SER A 1050 -55.16 -4.68 67.04
C SER A 1050 -55.27 -5.58 68.27
N ARG A 1051 -56.16 -5.23 69.20
CA ARG A 1051 -56.46 -6.01 70.40
C ARG A 1051 -57.47 -7.12 70.07
N ARG A 1052 -56.97 -8.33 69.90
CA ARG A 1052 -57.77 -9.54 69.59
C ARG A 1052 -58.93 -9.76 70.56
N ASP A 1053 -58.72 -9.43 71.84
CA ASP A 1053 -59.70 -9.63 72.92
C ASP A 1053 -60.79 -8.54 72.96
N ALA A 1054 -60.69 -7.48 72.14
CA ALA A 1054 -61.59 -6.33 72.15
C ALA A 1054 -62.75 -6.42 71.12
N GLY A 1055 -62.91 -7.55 70.44
CA GLY A 1055 -63.99 -7.77 69.46
C GLY A 1055 -63.78 -7.14 68.08
N ASP A 1056 -62.54 -6.72 67.77
CA ASP A 1056 -62.17 -6.15 66.47
C ASP A 1056 -62.35 -7.19 65.34
N ARG A 1057 -63.33 -6.94 64.45
CA ARG A 1057 -63.64 -7.81 63.31
C ARG A 1057 -62.53 -7.86 62.26
N LEU A 1058 -61.66 -6.87 62.21
CA LEU A 1058 -60.54 -6.80 61.27
C LEU A 1058 -59.26 -7.46 61.81
N ALA A 1059 -59.20 -7.86 63.09
CA ALA A 1059 -58.00 -8.40 63.73
C ALA A 1059 -57.38 -9.62 63.00
N TYR A 1060 -58.20 -10.54 62.48
CA TYR A 1060 -57.70 -11.70 61.72
C TYR A 1060 -57.25 -11.33 60.30
N PRO A 1061 -58.04 -10.59 59.47
CA PRO A 1061 -57.55 -10.02 58.21
C PRO A 1061 -56.27 -9.19 58.36
N ARG A 1062 -56.18 -8.37 59.42
CA ARG A 1062 -55.02 -7.53 59.76
C ARG A 1062 -53.77 -8.38 59.99
N PHE A 1063 -53.87 -9.45 60.80
CA PHE A 1063 -52.78 -10.39 61.02
C PHE A 1063 -52.31 -11.09 59.73
N VAL A 1064 -53.24 -11.49 58.85
CA VAL A 1064 -52.89 -12.11 57.56
C VAL A 1064 -52.18 -11.10 56.64
N TYR A 1065 -52.65 -9.86 56.59
CA TYR A 1065 -51.99 -8.77 55.85
C TYR A 1065 -50.55 -8.53 56.36
N ASP A 1066 -50.35 -8.45 57.68
CA ASP A 1066 -49.02 -8.23 58.27
C ASP A 1066 -48.06 -9.40 58.00
N MET A 1067 -48.53 -10.64 58.12
CA MET A 1067 -47.73 -11.83 57.81
C MET A 1067 -47.38 -11.93 56.32
N LEU A 1068 -48.32 -11.62 55.41
CA LEU A 1068 -48.06 -11.62 53.97
C LEU A 1068 -47.08 -10.50 53.58
N TYR A 1069 -47.19 -9.31 54.18
CA TYR A 1069 -46.21 -8.23 53.99
C TYR A 1069 -44.84 -8.69 54.48
N TYR A 1070 -44.73 -9.13 55.74
CA TYR A 1070 -43.45 -9.46 56.35
C TYR A 1070 -42.76 -10.63 55.65
N VAL A 1071 -43.46 -11.73 55.40
CA VAL A 1071 -42.88 -12.90 54.73
C VAL A 1071 -42.57 -12.61 53.26
N GLY A 1072 -43.47 -11.96 52.53
CA GLY A 1072 -43.31 -11.70 51.10
C GLY A 1072 -42.25 -10.64 50.78
N LEU A 1073 -42.38 -9.44 51.36
CA LEU A 1073 -41.52 -8.31 51.05
C LEU A 1073 -40.20 -8.35 51.83
N VAL A 1074 -40.28 -8.49 53.16
CA VAL A 1074 -39.10 -8.35 54.04
C VAL A 1074 -38.28 -9.63 54.10
N VAL A 1075 -38.91 -10.80 54.28
CA VAL A 1075 -38.17 -12.07 54.39
C VAL A 1075 -37.79 -12.64 53.03
N ILE A 1076 -38.69 -12.69 52.04
CA ILE A 1076 -38.38 -13.30 50.74
C ILE A 1076 -37.62 -12.33 49.84
N LEU A 1077 -38.22 -11.21 49.41
CA LEU A 1077 -37.58 -10.36 48.37
C LEU A 1077 -36.25 -9.75 48.82
N THR A 1078 -36.10 -9.32 50.08
CA THR A 1078 -34.82 -8.78 50.57
C THR A 1078 -33.72 -9.86 50.65
N ASN A 1079 -34.03 -11.08 51.08
CA ASN A 1079 -33.03 -12.16 51.08
C ASN A 1079 -32.71 -12.69 49.68
N VAL A 1080 -33.65 -12.64 48.72
CA VAL A 1080 -33.35 -12.90 47.30
C VAL A 1080 -32.38 -11.85 46.74
N ALA A 1081 -32.55 -10.58 47.08
CA ALA A 1081 -31.61 -9.52 46.70
C ALA A 1081 -30.20 -9.74 47.31
N PHE A 1082 -30.10 -10.09 48.61
CA PHE A 1082 -28.81 -10.39 49.23
C PHE A 1082 -28.17 -11.67 48.68
N GLY A 1083 -28.94 -12.74 48.48
CA GLY A 1083 -28.45 -14.00 47.91
C GLY A 1083 -27.82 -13.80 46.53
N LEU A 1084 -28.45 -12.99 45.68
CA LEU A 1084 -27.92 -12.62 44.36
C LEU A 1084 -26.57 -11.88 44.43
N ILE A 1085 -26.39 -10.97 45.40
CA ILE A 1085 -25.13 -10.22 45.58
C ILE A 1085 -24.03 -11.12 46.16
N ILE A 1086 -24.38 -12.09 47.00
CA ILE A 1086 -23.43 -13.08 47.55
C ILE A 1086 -22.95 -14.03 46.44
N ASP A 1087 -23.86 -14.49 45.57
CA ASP A 1087 -23.56 -15.37 44.44
C ASP A 1087 -22.65 -14.69 43.38
N THR A 1088 -22.93 -13.44 43.03
CA THR A 1088 -22.04 -12.69 42.13
C THR A 1088 -20.68 -12.37 42.75
N PHE A 1089 -20.61 -12.11 44.07
CA PHE A 1089 -19.33 -11.94 44.76
C PHE A 1089 -18.52 -13.24 44.77
N ALA A 1090 -19.15 -14.39 45.04
CA ALA A 1090 -18.51 -15.70 44.97
C ALA A 1090 -17.97 -15.98 43.55
N THR A 1091 -18.79 -15.75 42.52
CA THR A 1091 -18.44 -15.96 41.11
C THR A 1091 -17.29 -15.05 40.66
N LEU A 1092 -17.31 -13.76 41.01
CA LEU A 1092 -16.21 -12.84 40.66
C LEU A 1092 -14.91 -13.22 41.38
N ARG A 1093 -14.99 -13.78 42.59
CA ARG A 1093 -13.83 -14.27 43.34
C ARG A 1093 -13.24 -15.55 42.77
N THR A 1094 -14.07 -16.52 42.33
CA THR A 1094 -13.56 -17.75 41.70
C THR A 1094 -12.91 -17.43 40.36
N GLN A 1095 -13.55 -16.64 39.50
CA GLN A 1095 -12.97 -16.17 38.23
C GLN A 1095 -11.64 -15.44 38.40
N HIS A 1096 -11.50 -14.59 39.43
CA HIS A 1096 -10.24 -13.92 39.71
C HIS A 1096 -9.14 -14.90 40.16
N LYS A 1097 -9.49 -15.89 40.99
CA LYS A 1097 -8.55 -16.94 41.41
C LYS A 1097 -8.14 -17.82 40.22
N GLU A 1098 -9.09 -18.29 39.42
CA GLU A 1098 -8.83 -19.12 38.23
C GLU A 1098 -7.85 -18.43 37.27
N LYS A 1099 -8.02 -17.13 36.99
CA LYS A 1099 -7.05 -16.34 36.21
C LYS A 1099 -5.66 -16.24 36.87
N GLN A 1100 -5.60 -16.10 38.19
CA GLN A 1100 -4.30 -16.05 38.90
C GLN A 1100 -3.58 -17.39 38.92
N ASP A 1101 -4.30 -18.50 38.94
CA ASP A 1101 -3.71 -19.84 39.03
C ASP A 1101 -3.31 -20.34 37.63
N ASP A 1102 -4.11 -20.08 36.58
CA ASP A 1102 -3.71 -20.28 35.17
C ASP A 1102 -2.39 -19.57 34.82
N LEU A 1103 -2.20 -18.33 35.31
CA LEU A 1103 -0.97 -17.54 35.17
C LEU A 1103 0.26 -18.09 35.91
N LYS A 1104 0.10 -19.04 36.84
CA LYS A 1104 1.21 -19.66 37.61
C LYS A 1104 1.47 -21.10 37.15
N ASP A 1105 0.41 -21.81 36.82
CA ASP A 1105 0.45 -23.26 36.58
C ASP A 1105 0.64 -23.59 35.10
N ARG A 1106 0.50 -22.63 34.17
CA ARG A 1106 0.56 -22.86 32.71
C ARG A 1106 1.33 -21.75 31.98
N CYS A 1107 2.03 -22.10 30.89
CA CYS A 1107 2.62 -21.08 30.02
C CYS A 1107 1.55 -20.41 29.14
N PHE A 1108 1.52 -19.07 29.15
CA PHE A 1108 0.58 -18.25 28.39
C PHE A 1108 0.66 -18.48 26.86
N ILE A 1109 1.86 -18.73 26.31
CA ILE A 1109 2.04 -18.95 24.87
C ILE A 1109 1.71 -20.40 24.49
N CYS A 1110 2.44 -21.39 25.04
CA CYS A 1110 2.36 -22.78 24.57
C CYS A 1110 1.30 -23.65 25.28
N SER A 1111 0.58 -23.16 26.30
CA SER A 1111 -0.42 -23.93 27.09
C SER A 1111 0.13 -25.12 27.89
N ILE A 1112 1.44 -25.37 27.88
CA ILE A 1112 2.03 -26.49 28.61
C ILE A 1112 2.12 -26.15 30.10
N ASP A 1113 1.79 -27.12 30.94
CA ASP A 1113 1.71 -26.97 32.39
C ASP A 1113 3.09 -26.94 33.05
N CYS A 1114 3.23 -26.14 34.11
CA CYS A 1114 4.42 -25.96 34.94
C CYS A 1114 5.01 -27.30 35.44
N TYR A 1115 4.15 -28.25 35.82
CA TYR A 1115 4.56 -29.61 36.21
C TYR A 1115 5.34 -30.35 35.09
N THR A 1116 4.96 -30.17 33.83
CA THR A 1116 5.61 -30.81 32.69
C THR A 1116 7.02 -30.26 32.48
N PHE A 1117 7.19 -28.94 32.49
CA PHE A 1117 8.52 -28.33 32.39
C PHE A 1117 9.43 -28.69 33.58
N ASN A 1118 8.89 -28.66 34.81
CA ASN A 1118 9.64 -29.04 36.02
C ASN A 1118 10.08 -30.51 36.07
N ARG A 1119 9.54 -31.38 35.20
CA ARG A 1119 9.92 -32.80 35.11
C ARG A 1119 10.69 -33.16 33.84
N MET A 1120 10.51 -32.40 32.75
CA MET A 1120 11.00 -32.77 31.41
C MET A 1120 12.05 -31.80 30.84
N THR A 1121 12.22 -30.60 31.41
CA THR A 1121 13.16 -29.57 30.93
C THR A 1121 13.94 -28.91 32.09
N LYS A 1122 14.55 -27.74 31.85
CA LYS A 1122 15.27 -26.92 32.85
C LYS A 1122 14.34 -26.25 33.89
N GLY A 1123 13.04 -26.53 33.86
CA GLY A 1123 12.05 -25.98 34.79
C GLY A 1123 11.25 -24.79 34.23
N PHE A 1124 10.05 -24.59 34.79
CA PHE A 1124 9.08 -23.60 34.31
C PHE A 1124 9.58 -22.15 34.42
N GLU A 1125 10.30 -21.82 35.49
CA GLU A 1125 10.89 -20.47 35.70
C GLU A 1125 12.00 -20.15 34.69
N HIS A 1126 12.64 -21.17 34.09
CA HIS A 1126 13.55 -20.97 32.97
C HIS A 1126 12.76 -20.72 31.68
N HIS A 1127 11.75 -21.57 31.42
CA HIS A 1127 10.87 -21.44 30.25
C HIS A 1127 10.22 -20.04 30.17
N THR A 1128 9.62 -19.57 31.27
CA THR A 1128 8.93 -18.26 31.31
C THR A 1128 9.84 -17.04 31.45
N ARG A 1129 11.16 -17.21 31.36
CA ARG A 1129 12.14 -16.10 31.29
C ARG A 1129 12.93 -16.07 30.00
N TYR A 1130 13.32 -17.22 29.49
CA TYR A 1130 14.29 -17.35 28.40
C TYR A 1130 13.72 -17.95 27.11
N GLU A 1131 12.57 -18.62 27.16
CA GLU A 1131 11.97 -19.33 26.00
C GLU A 1131 10.63 -18.67 25.58
N HIS A 1132 9.72 -18.44 26.53
CA HIS A 1132 8.45 -17.70 26.33
C HIS A 1132 8.22 -16.68 27.47
N ASN A 1133 8.71 -15.45 27.30
CA ASN A 1133 8.62 -14.32 28.25
C ASN A 1133 7.38 -13.45 28.00
#